data_AF-A0A0S7XCY7-F1
#
_entry.id   AF-A0A0S7XCY7-F1
#
_cell.length_a   1.000
_cell.length_b   1.000
_cell.length_c   1.000
_cell.angle_alpha   90.00
_cell.angle_beta   90.00
_cell.angle_gamma   90.00
#
_symmetry.space_group_name_H-M   'P 1'
#
loop_
_entity.id
_entity.type
_entity.pdbx_description
1 polymer ?
#
loop_
_entity_poly.entity_id
_entity_poly.type
_entity_poly.pdbx_seq_one_letter_code
_entity_poly.pdbx_strand_id
1 'polypeptide(L)'
;MRWNWQVTIISSAMVSLVATCSATIIHVPQEYPTIQAGIDAAVDLDTVLVADGIYTGYGNRDIDFFGKDIVVMSKNGAETTVIDCQGSPSDPHRGVVFHSGEDSSAVLQGFTIKNGWAECGAGIHCYHSSPTIVDNIIIDNTTPPCFWNDGGGIMSVEASPTIVGNVIAGNVSGWGGGISFFFSTAIVVDNTVEGNACGWSGGGIWCDRTSGIIEGNAMVANASELAGGGIICDGEPTPTIKDNTIVENTAGTYGGGICFSSLTPITGNTITGNTAVSGGGIFCQSSTIIENNVISENMASLYGGGIYTRLSEPQILLNTIVGNTVDYYGGGIACWESSANIQANRITGNAATWHGGGIFCQLSSVTIEDNRIVGNSSGLGAGYGGGIYCWDCSPVVSRNTLAENMGACGAGIATWGTSSPIVRSNTIIANAAILGGAISCWSPSSASIVNSILWADSAGTGPEIYLEAGSSIDVSYSDIQGGWPGEGNVEADPIFVLAERQDYRLLWGSPCIDAGHPDSLDPDGTRSDMGAFFFNQDDHMTFYLTPDVIEVTPGGELGVTYTLINRWAQPEPFWVHSEATLPSGDTLSVMGPDQYTLPADFTVQQHLDHSVPVGAPLGVYRYQSRIGVAPSTLYDEDSFEFKVVEP
;
A
#
# COMPACT_ATOMS: atom_id res chain seq x y z
N MET A 1 -6.40 23.36 61.18
CA MET A 1 -5.12 22.82 61.70
C MET A 1 -4.06 23.09 60.65
N ARG A 2 -3.13 24.00 60.95
CA ARG A 2 -1.95 24.29 60.13
C ARG A 2 -0.80 23.47 60.72
N TRP A 3 -0.06 22.72 59.92
CA TRP A 3 1.15 22.05 60.36
C TRP A 3 2.33 22.51 59.51
N ASN A 4 3.16 23.33 60.16
CA ASN A 4 4.51 23.72 59.76
C ASN A 4 5.43 22.51 59.82
N TRP A 5 6.27 22.32 58.81
CA TRP A 5 7.52 21.58 58.96
C TRP A 5 8.68 22.57 58.79
N GLN A 6 9.38 22.83 59.91
CA GLN A 6 10.67 23.50 59.91
C GLN A 6 11.70 22.54 59.29
N VAL A 7 12.33 22.95 58.20
CA VAL A 7 13.51 22.29 57.65
C VAL A 7 14.73 22.91 58.31
N THR A 8 15.45 22.10 59.08
CA THR A 8 16.78 22.44 59.62
C THR A 8 17.81 22.31 58.50
N ILE A 9 18.42 23.43 58.12
CA ILE A 9 19.57 23.47 57.21
C ILE A 9 20.81 23.04 58.00
N ILE A 10 21.43 21.92 57.62
CA ILE A 10 22.83 21.61 57.97
C ILE A 10 23.63 21.76 56.67
N SER A 11 24.40 22.83 56.61
CA SER A 11 25.33 23.12 55.53
C SER A 11 26.57 22.23 55.61
N SER A 12 26.76 21.35 54.64
CA SER A 12 28.09 20.87 54.25
C SER A 12 28.32 21.27 52.80
N ALA A 13 29.08 22.34 52.63
CA ALA A 13 29.50 22.83 51.32
C ALA A 13 30.48 21.83 50.68
N MET A 14 29.99 21.03 49.74
CA MET A 14 30.80 20.61 48.60
C MET A 14 30.47 21.57 47.48
N VAL A 15 31.39 22.51 47.22
CA VAL A 15 31.39 23.31 46.00
C VAL A 15 31.76 22.35 44.87
N SER A 16 30.75 21.68 44.31
CA SER A 16 30.83 21.17 42.94
C SER A 16 30.84 22.41 42.05
N LEU A 17 31.94 22.62 41.32
CA LEU A 17 31.93 23.47 40.14
C LEU A 17 30.91 22.84 39.19
N VAL A 18 29.66 23.30 39.22
CA VAL A 18 28.79 23.17 38.07
C VAL A 18 29.34 24.18 37.07
N ALA A 19 30.26 23.72 36.23
CA ALA A 19 30.56 24.45 35.00
C ALA A 19 29.23 24.55 34.26
N THR A 20 28.67 25.75 34.22
CA THR A 20 27.61 26.07 33.28
C THR A 20 28.25 25.93 31.90
N CYS A 21 28.09 24.78 31.25
CA CYS A 21 28.42 24.65 29.84
C CYS A 21 27.45 25.57 29.10
N SER A 22 27.93 26.74 28.68
CA SER A 22 27.21 27.59 27.76
C SER A 22 27.59 27.12 26.37
N ALA A 23 26.63 26.62 25.61
CA ALA A 23 26.81 26.35 24.19
C ALA A 23 27.38 27.61 23.51
N THR A 24 28.50 27.45 22.81
CA THR A 24 29.19 28.49 22.06
C THR A 24 29.00 28.26 20.57
N ILE A 25 28.93 29.34 19.79
CA ILE A 25 28.88 29.26 18.33
C ILE A 25 30.29 29.53 17.80
N ILE A 26 30.82 28.58 17.03
CA ILE A 26 32.12 28.62 16.38
C ILE A 26 31.90 28.87 14.89
N HIS A 27 32.51 29.90 14.33
CA HIS A 27 32.29 30.33 12.95
C HIS A 27 33.37 29.83 11.99
N VAL A 28 33.00 29.03 11.00
CA VAL A 28 33.89 28.54 9.94
C VAL A 28 33.53 29.23 8.61
N PRO A 29 34.47 29.87 7.88
CA PRO A 29 35.92 29.87 8.11
C PRO A 29 36.45 31.07 8.92
N GLN A 30 35.56 31.90 9.49
CA GLN A 30 35.93 33.19 10.09
C GLN A 30 36.92 33.07 11.26
N GLU A 31 36.71 32.08 12.13
CA GLU A 31 37.54 31.82 13.31
C GLU A 31 38.50 30.66 13.08
N TYR A 32 38.06 29.63 12.37
CA TYR A 32 38.85 28.43 12.05
C TYR A 32 38.81 28.17 10.55
N PRO A 33 39.93 27.86 9.89
CA PRO A 33 40.01 27.80 8.42
C PRO A 33 39.27 26.64 7.78
N THR A 34 38.95 25.58 8.54
CA THR A 34 38.31 24.36 8.04
C THR A 34 37.22 23.89 9.00
N ILE A 35 36.31 23.06 8.50
CA ILE A 35 35.21 22.49 9.29
C ILE A 35 35.77 21.65 10.44
N GLN A 36 36.75 20.77 10.15
CA GLN A 36 37.39 19.95 11.18
C GLN A 36 38.08 20.80 12.25
N ALA A 37 38.74 21.90 11.88
CA ALA A 37 39.37 22.78 12.87
C ALA A 37 38.35 23.46 13.80
N GLY A 38 37.13 23.73 13.29
CA GLY A 38 36.01 24.18 14.12
C GLY A 38 35.53 23.09 15.09
N ILE A 39 35.38 21.85 14.60
CA ILE A 39 35.03 20.69 15.44
C ILE A 39 36.10 20.42 16.50
N ASP A 40 37.38 20.48 16.15
CA ASP A 40 38.49 20.26 17.07
C ASP A 40 38.45 21.24 18.26
N ALA A 41 38.03 22.48 18.00
CA ALA A 41 37.87 23.52 19.01
C ALA A 41 36.57 23.43 19.82
N ALA A 42 35.53 22.81 19.27
CA ALA A 42 34.24 22.64 19.91
C ALA A 42 34.30 21.65 21.08
N VAL A 43 33.40 21.82 22.04
CA VAL A 43 33.04 20.83 23.07
C VAL A 43 31.55 20.52 23.00
N ASP A 44 31.09 19.46 23.66
CA ASP A 44 29.68 19.04 23.63
C ASP A 44 28.72 20.22 23.84
N LEU A 45 27.62 20.20 23.09
CA LEU A 45 26.59 21.23 23.00
C LEU A 45 26.98 22.52 22.26
N ASP A 46 28.23 22.69 21.82
CA ASP A 46 28.61 23.79 20.93
C ASP A 46 27.99 23.63 19.54
N THR A 47 27.97 24.74 18.78
CA THR A 47 27.58 24.76 17.37
C THR A 47 28.74 25.21 16.50
N VAL A 48 29.14 24.40 15.53
CA VAL A 48 30.03 24.79 14.43
C VAL A 48 29.16 25.30 13.28
N LEU A 49 29.10 26.63 13.13
CA LEU A 49 28.31 27.31 12.11
C LEU A 49 29.17 27.61 10.88
N VAL A 50 28.87 26.93 9.77
CA VAL A 50 29.64 26.97 8.53
C VAL A 50 29.01 27.95 7.54
N ALA A 51 29.79 28.94 7.09
CA ALA A 51 29.35 29.92 6.09
C ALA A 51 29.16 29.30 4.69
N ASP A 52 28.59 30.07 3.78
CA ASP A 52 28.38 29.64 2.39
C ASP A 52 29.73 29.45 1.68
N GLY A 53 29.82 28.38 0.88
CA GLY A 53 31.05 28.08 0.17
C GLY A 53 31.19 26.62 -0.23
N ILE A 54 32.23 26.35 -1.01
CA ILE A 54 32.65 25.01 -1.39
C ILE A 54 33.90 24.67 -0.58
N TYR A 55 33.78 23.67 0.27
CA TYR A 55 34.79 23.21 1.20
C TYR A 55 35.44 21.95 0.64
N THR A 56 36.73 22.05 0.31
CA THR A 56 37.53 21.00 -0.33
C THR A 56 38.83 20.75 0.43
N GLY A 57 39.42 19.58 0.21
CA GLY A 57 40.76 19.25 0.70
C GLY A 57 40.83 18.95 2.19
N TYR A 58 42.05 18.84 2.70
CA TYR A 58 42.32 18.40 4.08
C TYR A 58 41.60 19.26 5.13
N GLY A 59 40.91 18.61 6.07
CA GLY A 59 40.14 19.24 7.14
C GLY A 59 38.70 19.63 6.75
N ASN A 60 38.32 19.40 5.49
CA ASN A 60 36.96 19.62 4.97
C ASN A 60 36.36 18.36 4.31
N ARG A 61 37.07 17.23 4.39
CA ARG A 61 36.66 15.89 3.97
C ARG A 61 37.12 14.90 5.03
N ASP A 62 36.50 13.73 5.08
CA ASP A 62 36.65 12.76 6.18
C ASP A 62 36.39 13.42 7.54
N ILE A 63 35.37 14.26 7.62
CA ILE A 63 35.04 15.05 8.82
C ILE A 63 34.63 14.09 9.93
N ASP A 64 35.21 14.25 11.10
CA ASP A 64 35.05 13.37 12.25
C ASP A 64 34.62 14.18 13.48
N PHE A 65 33.52 13.78 14.11
CA PHE A 65 32.99 14.42 15.31
C PHE A 65 33.78 14.02 16.57
N PHE A 66 34.60 12.97 16.51
CA PHE A 66 35.42 12.48 17.62
C PHE A 66 34.64 12.20 18.91
N GLY A 67 33.40 11.71 18.79
CA GLY A 67 32.54 11.36 19.92
C GLY A 67 31.93 12.59 20.59
N LYS A 68 32.00 13.77 19.96
CA LYS A 68 31.41 15.00 20.47
C LYS A 68 29.97 15.14 20.05
N ASP A 69 29.13 15.46 21.01
CA ASP A 69 27.70 15.69 20.81
C ASP A 69 27.46 17.18 20.53
N ILE A 70 27.83 17.61 19.31
CA ILE A 70 27.79 18.99 18.84
C ILE A 70 26.87 19.15 17.62
N VAL A 71 26.47 20.40 17.35
CA VAL A 71 25.76 20.73 16.11
C VAL A 71 26.77 21.26 15.09
N VAL A 72 26.92 20.58 13.96
CA VAL A 72 27.61 21.12 12.79
C VAL A 72 26.54 21.46 11.76
N MET A 73 26.39 22.75 11.48
CA MET A 73 25.33 23.22 10.59
C MET A 73 25.81 24.29 9.61
N SER A 74 25.22 24.28 8.41
CA SER A 74 25.41 25.39 7.47
C SER A 74 24.61 26.62 7.91
N LYS A 75 25.07 27.79 7.45
CA LYS A 75 24.41 29.06 7.75
C LYS A 75 23.13 29.29 6.94
N ASN A 76 23.14 28.94 5.65
CA ASN A 76 22.04 29.25 4.72
C ASN A 76 21.50 28.00 3.98
N GLY A 77 21.77 26.79 4.48
CA GLY A 77 21.22 25.53 3.94
C GLY A 77 22.10 24.84 2.89
N ALA A 78 21.66 23.64 2.49
CA ALA A 78 22.44 22.72 1.66
C ALA A 78 22.75 23.26 0.27
N GLU A 79 21.89 24.12 -0.28
CA GLU A 79 22.06 24.75 -1.60
C GLU A 79 23.29 25.66 -1.71
N THR A 80 23.81 26.16 -0.58
CA THR A 80 24.89 27.16 -0.57
C THR A 80 26.19 26.69 0.09
N THR A 81 26.14 25.58 0.82
CA THR A 81 27.29 25.08 1.59
C THR A 81 27.60 23.64 1.19
N VAL A 82 28.71 23.47 0.46
CA VAL A 82 29.09 22.21 -0.18
C VAL A 82 30.36 21.65 0.46
N ILE A 83 30.30 20.39 0.89
CA ILE A 83 31.43 19.54 1.22
C ILE A 83 31.73 18.70 -0.03
N ASP A 84 32.78 19.06 -0.76
CA ASP A 84 33.25 18.32 -1.94
C ASP A 84 34.44 17.46 -1.55
N CYS A 85 34.20 16.15 -1.44
CA CYS A 85 35.17 15.19 -0.91
C CYS A 85 36.36 15.00 -1.86
N GLN A 86 36.14 15.21 -3.17
CA GLN A 86 37.12 14.97 -4.23
C GLN A 86 37.68 13.53 -4.18
N GLY A 87 36.86 12.58 -3.76
CA GLY A 87 37.22 11.18 -3.64
C GLY A 87 37.42 10.53 -5.01
N SER A 88 38.39 9.62 -5.11
CA SER A 88 38.63 8.83 -6.32
C SER A 88 39.22 7.46 -5.99
N PRO A 89 39.25 6.51 -6.95
CA PRO A 89 39.93 5.24 -6.75
C PRO A 89 41.41 5.34 -6.35
N SER A 90 42.10 6.43 -6.73
CA SER A 90 43.50 6.68 -6.38
C SER A 90 43.71 7.49 -5.09
N ASP A 91 42.66 8.18 -4.62
CA ASP A 91 42.66 9.03 -3.42
C ASP A 91 41.27 8.94 -2.77
N PRO A 92 40.95 7.82 -2.09
CA PRO A 92 39.63 7.59 -1.54
C PRO A 92 39.37 8.50 -0.33
N HIS A 93 38.24 9.21 -0.36
CA HIS A 93 37.81 10.15 0.66
C HIS A 93 36.30 10.15 0.78
N ARG A 94 35.80 10.31 2.01
CA ARG A 94 34.35 10.43 2.29
C ARG A 94 33.99 11.83 2.78
N GLY A 95 32.70 12.09 2.97
CA GLY A 95 32.21 13.34 3.55
C GLY A 95 32.41 13.38 5.06
N VAL A 96 31.59 12.61 5.78
CA VAL A 96 31.50 12.65 7.25
C VAL A 96 31.52 11.23 7.83
N VAL A 97 32.15 11.06 9.00
CA VAL A 97 32.16 9.82 9.76
C VAL A 97 31.76 10.07 11.22
N PHE A 98 30.89 9.20 11.73
CA PHE A 98 30.52 9.08 13.14
C PHE A 98 30.90 7.68 13.60
N HIS A 99 31.87 7.55 14.50
CA HIS A 99 32.42 6.25 14.89
C HIS A 99 32.91 6.16 16.33
N SER A 100 32.68 7.22 17.12
CA SER A 100 33.24 7.37 18.46
C SER A 100 32.16 7.44 19.55
N GLY A 101 30.95 6.97 19.24
CA GLY A 101 29.84 6.85 20.19
C GLY A 101 28.96 8.10 20.27
N GLU A 102 28.99 8.93 19.22
CA GLU A 102 28.10 10.09 19.10
C GLU A 102 26.63 9.67 19.22
N ASP A 103 25.83 10.44 19.95
CA ASP A 103 24.40 10.19 20.12
C ASP A 103 23.55 11.13 19.23
N SER A 104 22.23 11.07 19.40
CA SER A 104 21.28 11.87 18.60
C SER A 104 21.47 13.39 18.71
N SER A 105 22.23 13.88 19.70
CA SER A 105 22.57 15.29 19.87
C SER A 105 23.81 15.71 19.09
N ALA A 106 24.58 14.77 18.51
CA ALA A 106 25.46 15.07 17.40
C ALA A 106 24.63 15.28 16.12
N VAL A 107 24.59 16.53 15.64
CA VAL A 107 23.73 16.92 14.51
C VAL A 107 24.57 17.37 13.32
N LEU A 108 24.29 16.83 12.15
CA LEU A 108 24.79 17.31 10.86
C LEU A 108 23.63 17.88 10.05
N GLN A 109 23.67 19.19 9.78
CA GLN A 109 22.54 19.89 9.17
C GLN A 109 22.90 20.82 8.01
N GLY A 110 22.13 20.72 6.92
CA GLY A 110 22.10 21.74 5.89
C GLY A 110 23.31 21.74 4.96
N PHE A 111 23.97 20.60 4.70
CA PHE A 111 25.11 20.53 3.77
C PHE A 111 24.75 19.81 2.48
N THR A 112 25.33 20.25 1.37
CA THR A 112 25.53 19.35 0.23
C THR A 112 26.81 18.54 0.45
N ILE A 113 26.77 17.21 0.40
CA ILE A 113 27.91 16.31 0.52
C ILE A 113 28.04 15.51 -0.76
N LYS A 114 29.15 15.69 -1.48
CA LYS A 114 29.31 15.10 -2.82
C LYS A 114 30.70 14.60 -3.15
N ASN A 115 30.76 13.82 -4.24
CA ASN A 115 31.98 13.25 -4.81
C ASN A 115 32.78 12.42 -3.80
N GLY A 116 32.11 11.77 -2.85
CA GLY A 116 32.72 10.79 -1.97
C GLY A 116 33.11 9.53 -2.74
N TRP A 117 34.28 8.98 -2.45
CA TRP A 117 34.73 7.67 -2.91
C TRP A 117 35.39 6.92 -1.76
N ALA A 118 34.67 5.99 -1.13
CA ALA A 118 35.19 5.21 -0.01
C ALA A 118 34.67 3.77 -0.06
N GLU A 119 35.39 2.85 0.57
CA GLU A 119 35.00 1.44 0.62
C GLU A 119 33.70 1.19 1.40
N CYS A 120 33.25 2.13 2.24
CA CYS A 120 32.01 2.08 3.01
C CYS A 120 31.54 3.52 3.28
N GLY A 121 30.24 3.80 3.13
CA GLY A 121 29.61 5.09 3.46
C GLY A 121 30.31 6.29 2.81
N ALA A 122 30.29 6.37 1.48
CA ALA A 122 31.08 7.37 0.75
C ALA A 122 30.63 8.82 1.02
N GLY A 123 29.33 9.06 1.20
CA GLY A 123 28.83 10.33 1.72
C GLY A 123 29.01 10.42 3.24
N ILE A 124 28.23 9.61 3.96
CA ILE A 124 28.21 9.57 5.44
C ILE A 124 28.33 8.13 5.92
N HIS A 125 29.18 7.90 6.93
CA HIS A 125 29.32 6.61 7.59
C HIS A 125 29.07 6.71 9.10
N CYS A 126 28.06 5.99 9.58
CA CYS A 126 27.71 5.84 11.00
C CYS A 126 28.09 4.44 11.47
N TYR A 127 28.97 4.34 12.47
CA TYR A 127 29.46 3.09 13.03
C TYR A 127 29.38 3.14 14.56
N HIS A 128 28.53 2.30 15.17
CA HIS A 128 28.24 2.35 16.62
C HIS A 128 27.85 3.74 17.18
N SER A 129 27.37 4.62 16.31
CA SER A 129 27.11 6.03 16.62
C SER A 129 25.78 6.43 15.98
N SER A 130 24.94 7.14 16.70
CA SER A 130 23.52 7.36 16.38
C SER A 130 23.19 8.85 16.19
N PRO A 131 23.87 9.56 15.26
CA PRO A 131 23.69 11.00 15.05
C PRO A 131 22.32 11.35 14.46
N THR A 132 21.99 12.64 14.49
CA THR A 132 20.89 13.21 13.68
C THR A 132 21.43 13.81 12.39
N ILE A 133 20.93 13.34 11.26
CA ILE A 133 21.28 13.78 9.90
C ILE A 133 20.03 14.43 9.30
N VAL A 134 20.06 15.76 9.13
CA VAL A 134 18.84 16.52 8.79
C VAL A 134 19.06 17.60 7.73
N ASP A 135 18.13 17.77 6.80
CA ASP A 135 18.13 18.82 5.76
C ASP A 135 19.40 18.85 4.88
N ASN A 136 20.06 17.71 4.66
CA ASN A 136 21.25 17.62 3.80
C ASN A 136 20.91 17.18 2.38
N ILE A 137 21.80 17.48 1.42
CA ILE A 137 21.80 16.95 0.06
C ILE A 137 23.03 16.03 -0.09
N ILE A 138 22.84 14.72 -0.17
CA ILE A 138 23.91 13.71 -0.23
C ILE A 138 23.89 13.11 -1.63
N ILE A 139 24.81 13.57 -2.48
CA ILE A 139 24.72 13.38 -3.93
C ILE A 139 26.02 12.93 -4.59
N ASP A 140 25.92 12.09 -5.61
CA ASP A 140 27.06 11.65 -6.43
C ASP A 140 28.20 11.03 -5.61
N ASN A 141 27.88 10.31 -4.54
CA ASN A 141 28.85 9.55 -3.76
C ASN A 141 28.90 8.12 -4.27
N THR A 142 30.07 7.50 -4.24
CA THR A 142 30.22 6.15 -4.77
C THR A 142 31.06 5.25 -3.86
N THR A 143 30.58 4.04 -3.61
CA THR A 143 31.40 2.96 -3.08
C THR A 143 31.80 2.01 -4.22
N PRO A 144 33.08 1.62 -4.33
CA PRO A 144 33.47 0.53 -5.23
C PRO A 144 32.78 -0.77 -4.79
N PRO A 145 32.43 -1.68 -5.72
CA PRO A 145 31.84 -2.97 -5.36
C PRO A 145 32.75 -3.73 -4.40
N CYS A 146 32.31 -3.87 -3.14
CA CYS A 146 33.03 -4.63 -2.13
C CYS A 146 32.11 -5.71 -1.54
N PHE A 147 32.69 -6.80 -1.06
CA PHE A 147 31.89 -7.94 -0.56
C PHE A 147 31.29 -7.71 0.83
N TRP A 148 31.51 -6.55 1.46
CA TRP A 148 31.10 -6.28 2.84
C TRP A 148 30.64 -4.83 3.03
N ASN A 149 29.34 -4.65 3.27
CA ASN A 149 28.69 -3.46 3.80
C ASN A 149 28.86 -2.15 3.01
N ASP A 150 27.98 -1.87 2.05
CA ASP A 150 27.99 -0.58 1.35
C ASP A 150 26.67 0.16 1.46
N GLY A 151 26.79 1.48 1.60
CA GLY A 151 25.74 2.48 1.40
C GLY A 151 26.37 3.65 0.65
N GLY A 152 25.94 3.92 -0.59
CA GLY A 152 26.58 4.92 -1.46
C GLY A 152 26.49 6.31 -0.85
N GLY A 153 25.28 6.73 -0.48
CA GLY A 153 25.02 7.97 0.22
C GLY A 153 25.31 7.87 1.72
N ILE A 154 24.52 7.06 2.42
CA ILE A 154 24.61 6.88 3.88
C ILE A 154 24.75 5.40 4.22
N MET A 155 25.66 5.09 5.12
CA MET A 155 25.78 3.75 5.70
C MET A 155 25.70 3.80 7.22
N SER A 156 24.94 2.89 7.81
CA SER A 156 24.77 2.72 9.25
C SER A 156 25.03 1.28 9.66
N VAL A 157 25.92 1.07 10.64
CA VAL A 157 26.25 -0.24 11.18
C VAL A 157 26.20 -0.21 12.70
N GLU A 158 25.42 -1.13 13.28
CA GLU A 158 25.24 -1.26 14.74
C GLU A 158 24.90 0.08 15.41
N ALA A 159 24.08 0.87 14.73
CA ALA A 159 23.80 2.28 15.03
C ALA A 159 22.29 2.57 14.89
N SER A 160 21.85 3.74 15.38
CA SER A 160 20.45 4.17 15.29
C SER A 160 20.34 5.65 14.87
N PRO A 161 20.92 6.05 13.72
CA PRO A 161 20.87 7.43 13.28
C PRO A 161 19.42 7.85 12.95
N THR A 162 19.10 9.10 13.22
CA THR A 162 17.84 9.73 12.79
C THR A 162 18.09 10.47 11.49
N ILE A 163 17.45 10.05 10.40
CA ILE A 163 17.66 10.58 9.05
C ILE A 163 16.36 11.25 8.60
N VAL A 164 16.33 12.59 8.54
CA VAL A 164 15.09 13.36 8.32
C VAL A 164 15.27 14.48 7.30
N GLY A 165 14.32 14.64 6.37
CA GLY A 165 14.30 15.81 5.48
C GLY A 165 15.48 15.93 4.51
N ASN A 166 16.22 14.84 4.27
CA ASN A 166 17.38 14.85 3.40
C ASN A 166 17.00 14.52 1.95
N VAL A 167 17.81 14.98 1.00
CA VAL A 167 17.82 14.52 -0.39
C VAL A 167 19.05 13.63 -0.58
N ILE A 168 18.86 12.37 -0.96
CA ILE A 168 19.91 11.37 -1.14
C ILE A 168 19.82 10.89 -2.59
N ALA A 169 20.69 11.40 -3.46
CA ALA A 169 20.50 11.26 -4.90
C ALA A 169 21.74 10.83 -5.68
N GLY A 170 21.54 10.08 -6.77
CA GLY A 170 22.63 9.75 -7.71
C GLY A 170 23.81 9.00 -7.08
N ASN A 171 23.63 8.39 -5.90
CA ASN A 171 24.69 7.65 -5.23
C ASN A 171 24.77 6.23 -5.79
N VAL A 172 25.99 5.69 -5.84
CA VAL A 172 26.27 4.40 -6.47
C VAL A 172 27.00 3.49 -5.50
N SER A 173 26.64 2.22 -5.42
CA SER A 173 27.29 1.27 -4.52
C SER A 173 27.22 -0.19 -4.98
N GLY A 174 27.87 -1.10 -4.23
CA GLY A 174 27.59 -2.53 -4.35
C GLY A 174 26.18 -2.89 -3.86
N TRP A 175 25.83 -2.42 -2.66
CA TRP A 175 24.52 -2.61 -2.03
C TRP A 175 24.01 -1.29 -1.45
N GLY A 176 22.69 -1.10 -1.29
CA GLY A 176 22.16 0.11 -0.64
C GLY A 176 22.59 1.41 -1.31
N GLY A 177 22.22 1.65 -2.57
CA GLY A 177 22.68 2.80 -3.36
C GLY A 177 22.55 4.12 -2.60
N GLY A 178 21.35 4.41 -2.10
CA GLY A 178 21.10 5.59 -1.26
C GLY A 178 21.53 5.38 0.20
N ILE A 179 20.82 4.49 0.91
CA ILE A 179 21.00 4.23 2.34
C ILE A 179 21.18 2.73 2.58
N SER A 180 22.08 2.39 3.49
CA SER A 180 22.32 1.01 3.91
C SER A 180 22.37 0.89 5.44
N PHE A 181 21.60 -0.03 5.99
CA PHE A 181 21.53 -0.34 7.41
C PHE A 181 21.92 -1.78 7.68
N PHE A 182 22.79 -1.97 8.69
CA PHE A 182 23.19 -3.28 9.19
C PHE A 182 23.07 -3.33 10.70
N PHE A 183 22.34 -4.31 11.23
CA PHE A 183 22.16 -4.50 12.68
C PHE A 183 21.76 -3.20 13.40
N SER A 184 20.95 -2.38 12.75
CA SER A 184 20.68 -0.99 13.15
C SER A 184 19.22 -0.79 13.53
N THR A 185 18.88 0.44 13.92
CA THR A 185 17.49 0.92 13.95
C THR A 185 17.34 2.01 12.92
N ALA A 186 16.56 1.76 11.87
CA ALA A 186 16.24 2.75 10.85
C ALA A 186 15.19 3.72 11.40
N ILE A 187 15.51 5.02 11.42
CA ILE A 187 14.54 6.10 11.60
C ILE A 187 14.71 7.01 10.39
N VAL A 188 13.95 6.71 9.33
CA VAL A 188 14.05 7.39 8.04
C VAL A 188 12.71 8.05 7.75
N VAL A 189 12.65 9.37 7.87
CA VAL A 189 11.39 10.13 7.81
C VAL A 189 11.49 11.33 6.87
N ASP A 190 10.49 11.52 6.00
CA ASP A 190 10.37 12.70 5.12
C ASP A 190 11.62 12.97 4.24
N ASN A 191 12.33 11.92 3.83
CA ASN A 191 13.48 12.04 2.93
C ASN A 191 13.07 11.82 1.47
N THR A 192 13.83 12.40 0.55
CA THR A 192 13.81 12.06 -0.88
C THR A 192 15.05 11.22 -1.21
N VAL A 193 14.85 9.99 -1.67
CA VAL A 193 15.91 9.06 -2.09
C VAL A 193 15.71 8.77 -3.57
N GLU A 194 16.54 9.37 -4.42
CA GLU A 194 16.27 9.45 -5.86
C GLU A 194 17.45 9.03 -6.76
N GLY A 195 17.18 8.22 -7.78
CA GLY A 195 18.16 7.94 -8.83
C GLY A 195 19.44 7.25 -8.32
N ASN A 196 19.37 6.57 -7.17
CA ASN A 196 20.50 5.82 -6.63
C ASN A 196 20.57 4.45 -7.29
N ALA A 197 21.78 3.92 -7.44
CA ALA A 197 22.01 2.67 -8.14
C ALA A 197 22.92 1.72 -7.36
N CYS A 198 22.62 0.42 -7.38
CA CYS A 198 23.51 -0.59 -6.83
C CYS A 198 23.68 -1.82 -7.73
N GLY A 199 24.87 -2.44 -7.63
CA GLY A 199 25.22 -3.65 -8.39
C GLY A 199 24.60 -4.94 -7.86
N TRP A 200 23.97 -4.92 -6.68
CA TRP A 200 23.26 -6.05 -6.10
C TRP A 200 21.86 -5.65 -5.65
N SER A 201 21.61 -5.47 -4.34
CA SER A 201 20.26 -5.18 -3.83
C SER A 201 20.17 -3.86 -3.07
N GLY A 202 18.97 -3.26 -3.08
CA GLY A 202 18.64 -2.03 -2.38
C GLY A 202 19.12 -0.82 -3.15
N GLY A 203 18.42 -0.44 -4.22
CA GLY A 203 18.78 0.76 -4.98
C GLY A 203 18.64 2.02 -4.12
N GLY A 204 17.46 2.20 -3.52
CA GLY A 204 17.20 3.28 -2.57
C GLY A 204 17.70 2.95 -1.17
N ILE A 205 17.03 2.02 -0.48
CA ILE A 205 17.33 1.64 0.90
C ILE A 205 17.53 0.13 1.01
N TRP A 206 18.62 -0.28 1.68
CA TRP A 206 18.81 -1.64 2.15
C TRP A 206 18.79 -1.70 3.67
N CYS A 207 17.99 -2.63 4.21
CA CYS A 207 17.95 -2.98 5.61
C CYS A 207 18.33 -4.46 5.79
N ASP A 208 19.43 -4.73 6.49
CA ASP A 208 19.81 -6.07 6.96
C ASP A 208 19.73 -6.13 8.49
N ARG A 209 18.86 -7.02 9.01
CA ARG A 209 18.62 -7.22 10.45
C ARG A 209 18.43 -5.91 11.21
N THR A 210 17.61 -5.04 10.64
CA THR A 210 17.42 -3.67 11.08
C THR A 210 15.98 -3.44 11.52
N SER A 211 15.76 -2.91 12.71
CA SER A 211 14.42 -2.55 13.19
C SER A 211 14.05 -1.10 12.84
N GLY A 212 12.87 -0.63 13.27
CA GLY A 212 12.51 0.80 13.23
C GLY A 212 11.44 1.12 12.20
N ILE A 213 11.51 2.30 11.60
CA ILE A 213 10.47 2.86 10.74
C ILE A 213 11.04 3.60 9.53
N ILE A 214 10.40 3.39 8.40
CA ILE A 214 10.59 4.13 7.15
C ILE A 214 9.23 4.76 6.82
N GLU A 215 9.09 6.07 7.04
CA GLU A 215 7.82 6.81 7.00
C GLU A 215 7.87 8.08 6.16
N GLY A 216 6.84 8.36 5.36
CA GLY A 216 6.70 9.67 4.69
C GLY A 216 7.77 9.97 3.63
N ASN A 217 8.57 8.98 3.22
CA ASN A 217 9.67 9.21 2.29
C ASN A 217 9.23 9.07 0.84
N ALA A 218 9.94 9.76 -0.06
CA ALA A 218 9.86 9.58 -1.50
C ALA A 218 11.05 8.74 -1.99
N MET A 219 10.80 7.55 -2.52
CA MET A 219 11.79 6.67 -3.17
C MET A 219 11.54 6.69 -4.68
N VAL A 220 12.37 7.41 -5.44
CA VAL A 220 12.09 7.71 -6.85
C VAL A 220 13.20 7.20 -7.77
N ALA A 221 12.85 6.44 -8.80
CA ALA A 221 13.76 6.05 -9.87
C ALA A 221 15.08 5.39 -9.42
N ASN A 222 15.08 4.68 -8.28
CA ASN A 222 16.25 3.95 -7.80
C ASN A 222 16.37 2.60 -8.51
N ALA A 223 17.60 2.14 -8.70
CA ALA A 223 17.91 0.95 -9.49
C ALA A 223 18.76 -0.06 -8.70
N SER A 224 18.39 -1.35 -8.79
CA SER A 224 19.20 -2.47 -8.31
C SER A 224 19.32 -3.55 -9.39
N GLU A 225 20.46 -4.21 -9.49
CA GLU A 225 20.62 -5.33 -10.45
C GLU A 225 19.91 -6.62 -9.98
N LEU A 226 19.67 -6.78 -8.67
CA LEU A 226 19.04 -7.98 -8.09
C LEU A 226 17.67 -7.68 -7.49
N ALA A 227 17.59 -6.99 -6.36
CA ALA A 227 16.34 -6.90 -5.61
C ALA A 227 16.14 -5.59 -4.85
N GLY A 228 14.88 -5.17 -4.73
CA GLY A 228 14.49 -3.95 -4.03
C GLY A 228 15.04 -2.71 -4.71
N GLY A 229 14.46 -2.34 -5.86
CA GLY A 229 14.83 -1.09 -6.53
C GLY A 229 14.66 0.09 -5.57
N GLY A 230 13.48 0.20 -4.94
CA GLY A 230 13.22 1.17 -3.87
C GLY A 230 13.79 0.72 -2.53
N ILE A 231 13.21 -0.32 -1.95
CA ILE A 231 13.53 -0.78 -0.59
C ILE A 231 13.73 -2.30 -0.57
N ILE A 232 14.74 -2.79 0.14
CA ILE A 232 14.86 -4.19 0.52
C ILE A 232 15.08 -4.38 2.01
N CYS A 233 14.35 -5.34 2.59
CA CYS A 233 14.46 -5.74 3.99
C CYS A 233 14.78 -7.24 4.10
N ASP A 234 15.97 -7.54 4.61
CA ASP A 234 16.47 -8.90 4.79
C ASP A 234 16.89 -9.16 6.23
N GLY A 235 16.57 -10.36 6.73
CA GLY A 235 16.91 -10.79 8.09
C GLY A 235 16.13 -10.06 9.19
N GLU A 236 15.97 -10.73 10.32
CA GLU A 236 15.20 -10.19 11.45
C GLU A 236 16.10 -9.49 12.50
N PRO A 237 15.65 -8.38 13.10
CA PRO A 237 14.36 -7.69 12.89
C PRO A 237 14.30 -6.90 11.56
N THR A 238 13.10 -6.47 11.15
CA THR A 238 12.88 -5.59 9.97
C THR A 238 12.11 -4.32 10.36
N PRO A 239 12.21 -3.21 9.61
CA PRO A 239 11.46 -1.99 9.90
C PRO A 239 10.00 -2.10 9.46
N THR A 240 9.14 -1.21 9.97
CA THR A 240 7.83 -0.96 9.38
C THR A 240 7.95 0.04 8.23
N ILE A 241 7.39 -0.29 7.07
CA ILE A 241 7.36 0.58 5.88
C ILE A 241 5.97 1.16 5.78
N LYS A 242 5.82 2.47 6.02
CA LYS A 242 4.50 3.11 5.99
C LYS A 242 4.45 4.49 5.37
N ASP A 243 3.33 4.82 4.75
CA ASP A 243 3.05 6.17 4.23
C ASP A 243 4.14 6.72 3.29
N ASN A 244 4.87 5.84 2.59
CA ASN A 244 5.91 6.23 1.63
C ASN A 244 5.35 6.30 0.20
N THR A 245 5.99 7.12 -0.63
CA THR A 245 5.80 7.17 -2.08
C THR A 245 6.97 6.47 -2.77
N ILE A 246 6.74 5.33 -3.39
CA ILE A 246 7.76 4.45 -4.00
C ILE A 246 7.46 4.33 -5.49
N VAL A 247 8.17 5.13 -6.29
CA VAL A 247 7.79 5.41 -7.69
C VAL A 247 8.94 5.13 -8.65
N GLU A 248 8.63 4.47 -9.77
CA GLU A 248 9.55 4.26 -10.90
C GLU A 248 10.86 3.55 -10.56
N ASN A 249 10.91 2.80 -9.46
CA ASN A 249 12.10 2.05 -9.08
C ASN A 249 12.22 0.76 -9.89
N THR A 250 13.44 0.34 -10.15
CA THR A 250 13.74 -0.81 -11.01
C THR A 250 14.62 -1.82 -10.28
N ALA A 251 14.24 -3.09 -10.32
CA ALA A 251 15.06 -4.21 -9.86
C ALA A 251 15.27 -5.23 -10.98
N GLY A 252 16.49 -5.74 -11.15
CA GLY A 252 16.76 -6.73 -12.20
C GLY A 252 16.14 -8.11 -11.94
N THR A 253 15.71 -8.42 -10.71
CA THR A 253 15.09 -9.71 -10.37
C THR A 253 13.81 -9.59 -9.53
N TYR A 254 13.88 -9.06 -8.31
CA TYR A 254 12.77 -9.14 -7.35
C TYR A 254 12.40 -7.78 -6.75
N GLY A 255 11.10 -7.45 -6.71
CA GLY A 255 10.61 -6.29 -5.96
C GLY A 255 11.12 -4.98 -6.53
N GLY A 256 10.50 -4.48 -7.61
CA GLY A 256 10.90 -3.20 -8.21
C GLY A 256 10.76 -2.07 -7.20
N GLY A 257 9.62 -2.01 -6.53
CA GLY A 257 9.38 -1.11 -5.40
C GLY A 257 9.99 -1.67 -4.10
N ILE A 258 9.41 -2.75 -3.58
CA ILE A 258 9.77 -3.34 -2.28
C ILE A 258 10.08 -4.84 -2.43
N CYS A 259 11.19 -5.29 -1.85
CA CYS A 259 11.53 -6.70 -1.69
C CYS A 259 11.71 -7.02 -0.20
N PHE A 260 11.20 -8.15 0.27
CA PHE A 260 11.50 -8.60 1.64
C PHE A 260 11.42 -10.12 1.82
N SER A 261 12.27 -10.60 2.72
CA SER A 261 12.38 -12.02 3.09
C SER A 261 12.08 -12.28 4.58
N SER A 262 11.70 -11.25 5.33
CA SER A 262 11.45 -11.29 6.78
C SER A 262 10.22 -10.45 7.15
N LEU A 263 9.72 -10.55 8.39
CA LEU A 263 8.43 -10.02 8.84
C LEU A 263 8.33 -8.47 8.80
N THR A 264 8.13 -7.92 7.60
CA THR A 264 8.13 -6.47 7.31
C THR A 264 6.70 -5.98 7.07
N PRO A 265 6.05 -5.26 8.00
CA PRO A 265 4.73 -4.70 7.77
C PRO A 265 4.78 -3.57 6.73
N ILE A 266 3.82 -3.56 5.80
CA ILE A 266 3.73 -2.60 4.70
C ILE A 266 2.34 -1.96 4.72
N THR A 267 2.24 -0.69 5.13
CA THR A 267 0.95 -0.04 5.37
C THR A 267 0.84 1.36 4.79
N GLY A 268 -0.24 1.70 4.08
CA GLY A 268 -0.48 3.09 3.66
C GLY A 268 0.46 3.63 2.58
N ASN A 269 1.25 2.79 1.91
CA ASN A 269 2.22 3.23 0.91
C ASN A 269 1.57 3.40 -0.47
N THR A 270 2.12 4.32 -1.27
CA THR A 270 1.85 4.45 -2.71
C THR A 270 3.02 3.86 -3.49
N ILE A 271 2.80 2.74 -4.19
CA ILE A 271 3.82 1.97 -4.89
C ILE A 271 3.45 1.95 -6.38
N THR A 272 4.07 2.83 -7.17
CA THR A 272 3.63 3.10 -8.55
C THR A 272 4.73 3.02 -9.60
N GLY A 273 4.44 2.43 -10.76
CA GLY A 273 5.35 2.48 -11.91
C GLY A 273 6.67 1.71 -11.72
N ASN A 274 6.77 0.84 -10.71
CA ASN A 274 7.99 0.10 -10.43
C ASN A 274 8.11 -1.13 -11.33
N THR A 275 9.35 -1.52 -11.66
CA THR A 275 9.63 -2.59 -12.62
C THR A 275 10.56 -3.66 -12.03
N ALA A 276 10.20 -4.94 -12.21
CA ALA A 276 11.09 -6.07 -11.88
C ALA A 276 10.86 -7.29 -12.79
N VAL A 277 11.64 -8.37 -12.60
CA VAL A 277 11.29 -9.66 -13.21
C VAL A 277 10.13 -10.30 -12.47
N SER A 278 10.09 -10.21 -11.15
CA SER A 278 8.96 -10.70 -10.35
C SER A 278 8.67 -9.78 -9.17
N GLY A 279 7.38 -9.50 -8.93
CA GLY A 279 6.94 -8.50 -7.97
C GLY A 279 7.32 -7.10 -8.44
N GLY A 280 6.68 -6.61 -9.51
CA GLY A 280 6.96 -5.27 -10.06
C GLY A 280 6.85 -4.21 -8.96
N GLY A 281 5.74 -4.20 -8.24
CA GLY A 281 5.56 -3.40 -7.02
C GLY A 281 6.23 -4.06 -5.81
N ILE A 282 5.72 -5.21 -5.39
CA ILE A 282 6.12 -5.89 -4.15
C ILE A 282 6.50 -7.35 -4.42
N PHE A 283 7.65 -7.77 -3.91
CA PHE A 283 8.02 -9.18 -3.77
C PHE A 283 8.06 -9.59 -2.30
N CYS A 284 7.28 -10.62 -1.96
CA CYS A 284 7.01 -11.07 -0.60
C CYS A 284 7.40 -12.54 -0.40
N GLN A 285 8.38 -12.79 0.47
CA GLN A 285 8.78 -14.14 0.90
C GLN A 285 8.60 -14.36 2.41
N SER A 286 7.71 -13.61 3.05
CA SER A 286 7.44 -13.71 4.49
C SER A 286 5.95 -13.58 4.81
N SER A 287 5.52 -14.15 5.93
CA SER A 287 4.13 -14.11 6.40
C SER A 287 3.87 -12.82 7.17
N THR A 288 3.70 -11.72 6.43
CA THR A 288 3.49 -10.35 6.98
C THR A 288 2.11 -9.79 6.62
N ILE A 289 1.84 -8.56 7.05
CA ILE A 289 0.66 -7.78 6.66
C ILE A 289 1.06 -6.77 5.57
N ILE A 290 0.31 -6.78 4.47
CA ILE A 290 0.32 -5.77 3.41
C ILE A 290 -1.08 -5.15 3.41
N GLU A 291 -1.23 -3.95 3.97
CA GLU A 291 -2.55 -3.34 4.14
C GLU A 291 -2.66 -1.86 3.74
N ASN A 292 -3.83 -1.47 3.25
CA ASN A 292 -4.14 -0.07 2.91
C ASN A 292 -3.14 0.59 1.94
N ASN A 293 -2.48 -0.19 1.07
CA ASN A 293 -1.55 0.34 0.08
C ASN A 293 -2.26 0.62 -1.25
N VAL A 294 -1.76 1.62 -1.98
CA VAL A 294 -2.07 1.84 -3.40
C VAL A 294 -0.91 1.26 -4.22
N ILE A 295 -1.18 0.19 -4.98
CA ILE A 295 -0.19 -0.52 -5.78
C ILE A 295 -0.64 -0.43 -7.23
N SER A 296 -0.04 0.48 -7.99
CA SER A 296 -0.54 0.82 -9.32
C SER A 296 0.51 0.86 -10.41
N GLU A 297 0.13 0.49 -11.63
CA GLU A 297 0.97 0.65 -12.83
C GLU A 297 2.36 0.01 -12.74
N ASN A 298 2.54 -0.96 -11.84
CA ASN A 298 3.80 -1.68 -11.71
C ASN A 298 3.88 -2.77 -12.79
N MET A 299 5.10 -3.09 -13.21
CA MET A 299 5.37 -4.00 -14.32
C MET A 299 6.30 -5.13 -13.89
N ALA A 300 5.92 -6.37 -14.23
CA ALA A 300 6.79 -7.53 -14.08
C ALA A 300 6.93 -8.32 -15.38
N SER A 301 8.08 -8.95 -15.62
CA SER A 301 8.25 -9.81 -16.81
C SER A 301 7.90 -11.29 -16.58
N LEU A 302 7.68 -11.73 -15.33
CA LEU A 302 7.42 -13.15 -15.05
C LEU A 302 6.27 -13.41 -14.07
N TYR A 303 6.28 -12.79 -12.88
CA TYR A 303 5.24 -13.04 -11.86
C TYR A 303 4.86 -11.77 -11.12
N GLY A 304 3.56 -11.53 -10.92
CA GLY A 304 3.06 -10.48 -10.02
C GLY A 304 3.45 -9.08 -10.46
N GLY A 305 2.67 -8.48 -11.36
CA GLY A 305 2.87 -7.08 -11.75
C GLY A 305 2.79 -6.17 -10.52
N GLY A 306 1.72 -6.29 -9.73
CA GLY A 306 1.57 -5.60 -8.46
C GLY A 306 2.31 -6.30 -7.32
N ILE A 307 1.83 -7.48 -6.91
CA ILE A 307 2.37 -8.25 -5.78
C ILE A 307 2.71 -9.66 -6.23
N TYR A 308 3.89 -10.14 -5.85
CA TYR A 308 4.24 -11.56 -5.93
C TYR A 308 4.56 -12.13 -4.55
N THR A 309 3.85 -13.18 -4.15
CA THR A 309 4.09 -13.93 -2.91
C THR A 309 4.64 -15.33 -3.21
N ARG A 310 5.66 -15.75 -2.47
CA ARG A 310 6.31 -17.05 -2.64
C ARG A 310 6.69 -17.67 -1.30
N LEU A 311 6.33 -18.95 -1.10
CA LEU A 311 6.70 -19.72 0.10
C LEU A 311 6.34 -19.02 1.41
N SER A 312 5.19 -18.33 1.43
CA SER A 312 4.76 -17.45 2.52
C SER A 312 3.24 -17.49 2.73
N GLU A 313 2.78 -16.94 3.86
CA GLU A 313 1.35 -16.84 4.21
C GLU A 313 0.97 -15.40 4.61
N PRO A 314 1.11 -14.41 3.70
CA PRO A 314 0.84 -13.01 4.03
C PRO A 314 -0.65 -12.71 4.09
N GLN A 315 -1.01 -11.69 4.87
CA GLN A 315 -2.32 -11.05 4.84
C GLN A 315 -2.27 -9.85 3.88
N ILE A 316 -3.06 -9.89 2.82
CA ILE A 316 -3.18 -8.82 1.83
C ILE A 316 -4.58 -8.22 2.02
N LEU A 317 -4.65 -7.09 2.72
CA LEU A 317 -5.90 -6.53 3.25
C LEU A 317 -6.14 -5.10 2.74
N LEU A 318 -7.36 -4.77 2.31
CA LEU A 318 -7.75 -3.36 2.07
C LEU A 318 -6.85 -2.59 1.08
N ASN A 319 -6.14 -3.29 0.19
CA ASN A 319 -5.27 -2.66 -0.79
C ASN A 319 -6.06 -2.27 -2.05
N THR A 320 -5.61 -1.21 -2.69
CA THR A 320 -6.04 -0.82 -4.04
C THR A 320 -4.95 -1.22 -5.03
N ILE A 321 -5.20 -2.25 -5.83
CA ILE A 321 -4.25 -2.87 -6.76
C ILE A 321 -4.75 -2.64 -8.18
N VAL A 322 -4.17 -1.67 -8.89
CA VAL A 322 -4.76 -1.11 -10.12
C VAL A 322 -3.80 -1.01 -11.29
N GLY A 323 -4.19 -1.48 -12.47
CA GLY A 323 -3.43 -1.21 -13.70
C GLY A 323 -2.03 -1.84 -13.74
N ASN A 324 -1.73 -2.83 -12.89
CA ASN A 324 -0.44 -3.50 -12.91
C ASN A 324 -0.38 -4.52 -14.05
N THR A 325 0.80 -4.71 -14.62
CA THR A 325 0.98 -5.52 -15.83
C THR A 325 2.05 -6.59 -15.66
N VAL A 326 1.84 -7.75 -16.28
CA VAL A 326 2.84 -8.83 -16.32
C VAL A 326 2.87 -9.55 -17.66
N ASP A 327 4.06 -9.93 -18.11
CA ASP A 327 4.21 -10.71 -19.35
C ASP A 327 3.80 -12.18 -19.22
N TYR A 328 3.71 -12.73 -18.01
CA TYR A 328 3.35 -14.13 -17.77
C TYR A 328 2.15 -14.25 -16.81
N TYR A 329 2.36 -14.31 -15.49
CA TYR A 329 1.28 -14.70 -14.57
C TYR A 329 1.03 -13.71 -13.42
N GLY A 330 -0.24 -13.42 -13.15
CA GLY A 330 -0.67 -12.58 -12.03
C GLY A 330 -0.43 -11.09 -12.28
N GLY A 331 -1.31 -10.43 -13.03
CA GLY A 331 -1.18 -8.99 -13.28
C GLY A 331 -1.25 -8.19 -11.98
N GLY A 332 -2.30 -8.41 -11.19
CA GLY A 332 -2.44 -7.82 -9.86
C GLY A 332 -1.61 -8.56 -8.81
N ILE A 333 -2.00 -9.80 -8.51
CA ILE A 333 -1.39 -10.64 -7.46
C ILE A 333 -1.00 -12.00 -8.06
N ALA A 334 0.21 -12.46 -7.78
CA ALA A 334 0.65 -13.84 -8.02
C ALA A 334 0.99 -14.52 -6.68
N CYS A 335 0.46 -15.72 -6.46
CA CYS A 335 0.75 -16.57 -5.31
C CYS A 335 1.33 -17.90 -5.79
N TRP A 336 2.61 -18.15 -5.50
CA TRP A 336 3.28 -19.40 -5.84
C TRP A 336 3.74 -20.13 -4.59
N GLU A 337 3.22 -21.34 -4.36
CA GLU A 337 3.50 -22.11 -3.15
C GLU A 337 3.28 -21.25 -1.88
N SER A 338 2.24 -20.42 -1.88
CA SER A 338 1.99 -19.38 -0.88
C SER A 338 0.52 -19.34 -0.48
N SER A 339 0.22 -19.55 0.80
CA SER A 339 -1.15 -19.57 1.34
C SER A 339 -1.58 -18.17 1.79
N ALA A 340 -1.59 -17.20 0.88
CA ALA A 340 -1.99 -15.83 1.20
C ALA A 340 -3.47 -15.73 1.59
N ASN A 341 -3.80 -14.83 2.52
CA ASN A 341 -5.17 -14.39 2.76
C ASN A 341 -5.39 -13.06 2.07
N ILE A 342 -6.16 -13.06 0.98
CA ILE A 342 -6.47 -11.90 0.15
C ILE A 342 -7.88 -11.45 0.52
N GLN A 343 -8.01 -10.37 1.28
CA GLN A 343 -9.30 -9.92 1.81
C GLN A 343 -9.57 -8.42 1.62
N ALA A 344 -10.81 -8.09 1.26
CA ALA A 344 -11.29 -6.71 1.19
C ALA A 344 -10.47 -5.78 0.27
N ASN A 345 -9.82 -6.34 -0.76
CA ASN A 345 -9.03 -5.57 -1.71
C ASN A 345 -9.87 -5.13 -2.92
N ARG A 346 -9.47 -4.00 -3.51
CA ARG A 346 -9.92 -3.56 -4.84
C ARG A 346 -8.83 -3.91 -5.86
N ILE A 347 -9.10 -4.90 -6.70
CA ILE A 347 -8.18 -5.40 -7.74
C ILE A 347 -8.78 -5.06 -9.10
N THR A 348 -8.31 -3.99 -9.73
CA THR A 348 -8.97 -3.40 -10.90
C THR A 348 -8.05 -3.16 -12.09
N GLY A 349 -8.47 -3.57 -13.30
CA GLY A 349 -7.75 -3.20 -14.52
C GLY A 349 -6.34 -3.77 -14.65
N ASN A 350 -5.98 -4.80 -13.89
CA ASN A 350 -4.67 -5.43 -13.99
C ASN A 350 -4.62 -6.40 -15.18
N ALA A 351 -3.46 -6.55 -15.80
CA ALA A 351 -3.30 -7.33 -17.03
C ALA A 351 -2.16 -8.34 -16.96
N ALA A 352 -2.42 -9.57 -17.40
CA ALA A 352 -1.42 -10.59 -17.64
C ALA A 352 -1.45 -11.03 -19.10
N THR A 353 -0.31 -11.05 -19.78
CA THR A 353 -0.26 -11.54 -21.16
C THR A 353 -0.59 -13.04 -21.25
N TRP A 354 -0.35 -13.82 -20.20
CA TRP A 354 -0.78 -15.23 -20.12
C TRP A 354 -1.96 -15.41 -19.18
N HIS A 355 -1.77 -15.60 -17.87
CA HIS A 355 -2.85 -16.10 -17.00
C HIS A 355 -2.98 -15.31 -15.70
N GLY A 356 -4.20 -15.24 -15.16
CA GLY A 356 -4.48 -14.55 -13.90
C GLY A 356 -4.29 -13.04 -14.04
N GLY A 357 -5.21 -12.35 -14.74
CA GLY A 357 -5.14 -10.89 -14.87
C GLY A 357 -5.18 -10.19 -13.51
N GLY A 358 -6.18 -10.52 -12.70
CA GLY A 358 -6.31 -10.05 -11.33
C GLY A 358 -5.42 -10.85 -10.37
N ILE A 359 -5.73 -12.14 -10.20
CA ILE A 359 -5.08 -13.04 -9.25
C ILE A 359 -4.67 -14.34 -9.94
N PHE A 360 -3.43 -14.76 -9.72
CA PHE A 360 -2.92 -16.07 -10.08
C PHE A 360 -2.52 -16.84 -8.82
N CYS A 361 -2.95 -18.10 -8.70
CA CYS A 361 -2.59 -18.98 -7.60
C CYS A 361 -2.10 -20.33 -8.12
N GLN A 362 -0.94 -20.79 -7.66
CA GLN A 362 -0.40 -22.12 -7.97
C GLN A 362 0.17 -22.83 -6.75
N LEU A 363 -0.15 -24.13 -6.62
CA LEU A 363 0.34 -25.00 -5.52
C LEU A 363 0.13 -24.37 -4.13
N SER A 364 -0.98 -23.67 -3.96
CA SER A 364 -1.23 -22.74 -2.85
C SER A 364 -2.57 -23.03 -2.16
N SER A 365 -2.69 -22.69 -0.88
CA SER A 365 -3.95 -22.76 -0.11
C SER A 365 -4.48 -21.35 0.18
N VAL A 366 -4.79 -20.59 -0.88
CA VAL A 366 -5.18 -19.17 -0.78
C VAL A 366 -6.64 -19.04 -0.32
N THR A 367 -6.93 -18.05 0.52
CA THR A 367 -8.29 -17.56 0.77
C THR A 367 -8.49 -16.23 0.07
N ILE A 368 -9.60 -16.09 -0.66
CA ILE A 368 -9.95 -14.90 -1.43
C ILE A 368 -11.33 -14.49 -0.95
N GLU A 369 -11.41 -13.49 -0.06
CA GLU A 369 -12.66 -13.10 0.59
C GLU A 369 -12.98 -11.61 0.49
N ASP A 370 -14.25 -11.25 0.30
CA ASP A 370 -14.70 -9.86 0.38
C ASP A 370 -14.02 -8.90 -0.63
N ASN A 371 -13.43 -9.42 -1.72
CA ASN A 371 -12.70 -8.59 -2.69
C ASN A 371 -13.60 -8.11 -3.84
N ARG A 372 -13.21 -6.98 -4.42
CA ARG A 372 -13.74 -6.48 -5.70
C ARG A 372 -12.69 -6.67 -6.79
N ILE A 373 -12.92 -7.63 -7.69
CA ILE A 373 -12.01 -8.03 -8.77
C ILE A 373 -12.66 -7.66 -10.11
N VAL A 374 -12.31 -6.49 -10.64
CA VAL A 374 -13.08 -5.87 -11.74
C VAL A 374 -12.21 -5.45 -12.92
N GLY A 375 -12.65 -5.76 -14.14
CA GLY A 375 -11.98 -5.27 -15.35
C GLY A 375 -10.56 -5.79 -15.56
N ASN A 376 -10.17 -6.88 -14.90
CA ASN A 376 -8.83 -7.45 -15.06
C ASN A 376 -8.77 -8.34 -16.31
N SER A 377 -7.61 -8.42 -16.94
CA SER A 377 -7.47 -9.08 -18.25
C SER A 377 -6.35 -10.10 -18.28
N SER A 378 -6.63 -11.25 -18.92
CA SER A 378 -5.64 -12.24 -19.33
C SER A 378 -5.57 -12.28 -20.86
N GLY A 379 -4.46 -12.75 -21.43
CA GLY A 379 -4.23 -12.70 -22.88
C GLY A 379 -5.36 -13.35 -23.70
N LEU A 380 -5.96 -12.59 -24.61
CA LEU A 380 -7.17 -13.01 -25.34
C LEU A 380 -7.00 -14.25 -26.24
N GLY A 381 -5.77 -14.68 -26.53
CA GLY A 381 -5.48 -15.84 -27.40
C GLY A 381 -5.23 -17.17 -26.68
N ALA A 382 -4.87 -17.15 -25.40
CA ALA A 382 -4.50 -18.35 -24.63
C ALA A 382 -4.67 -18.19 -23.11
N GLY A 383 -5.19 -17.05 -22.66
CA GLY A 383 -5.18 -16.66 -21.26
C GLY A 383 -6.34 -17.23 -20.45
N TYR A 384 -6.02 -17.82 -19.32
CA TYR A 384 -6.97 -18.34 -18.35
C TYR A 384 -7.11 -17.34 -17.20
N GLY A 385 -8.34 -17.12 -16.72
CA GLY A 385 -8.60 -16.36 -15.50
C GLY A 385 -8.31 -14.88 -15.67
N GLY A 386 -9.23 -14.14 -16.29
CA GLY A 386 -9.14 -12.67 -16.30
C GLY A 386 -9.13 -12.11 -14.88
N GLY A 387 -10.06 -12.55 -14.05
CA GLY A 387 -10.14 -12.27 -12.62
C GLY A 387 -9.21 -13.17 -11.83
N ILE A 388 -9.50 -14.48 -11.76
CA ILE A 388 -8.76 -15.45 -10.95
C ILE A 388 -8.36 -16.66 -11.79
N TYR A 389 -7.08 -17.05 -11.72
CA TYR A 389 -6.60 -18.32 -12.27
C TYR A 389 -6.04 -19.25 -11.18
N CYS A 390 -6.59 -20.45 -11.10
CA CYS A 390 -6.20 -21.51 -10.17
C CYS A 390 -5.48 -22.64 -10.91
N TRP A 391 -4.22 -22.89 -10.57
CA TRP A 391 -3.44 -23.99 -11.15
C TRP A 391 -2.90 -24.93 -10.06
N ASP A 392 -3.38 -26.17 -10.06
CA ASP A 392 -3.03 -27.19 -9.05
C ASP A 392 -3.21 -26.64 -7.62
N CYS A 393 -4.30 -25.90 -7.40
CA CYS A 393 -4.62 -25.28 -6.12
C CYS A 393 -6.14 -25.30 -5.84
N SER A 394 -6.51 -25.25 -4.56
CA SER A 394 -7.91 -25.39 -4.13
C SER A 394 -8.31 -24.24 -3.19
N PRO A 395 -8.33 -22.98 -3.68
CA PRO A 395 -8.66 -21.84 -2.85
C PRO A 395 -10.13 -21.82 -2.42
N VAL A 396 -10.38 -21.12 -1.32
CA VAL A 396 -11.74 -20.71 -0.94
C VAL A 396 -11.96 -19.30 -1.49
N VAL A 397 -12.93 -19.16 -2.39
CA VAL A 397 -13.33 -17.90 -3.00
C VAL A 397 -14.71 -17.56 -2.45
N SER A 398 -14.83 -16.54 -1.60
CA SER A 398 -16.12 -16.19 -1.01
C SER A 398 -16.41 -14.70 -0.84
N ARG A 399 -17.67 -14.30 -0.99
CA ARG A 399 -18.12 -12.90 -0.82
C ARG A 399 -17.39 -11.92 -1.73
N ASN A 400 -16.91 -12.38 -2.88
CA ASN A 400 -16.25 -11.52 -3.85
C ASN A 400 -17.20 -11.09 -4.97
N THR A 401 -16.96 -9.89 -5.48
CA THR A 401 -17.53 -9.43 -6.76
C THR A 401 -16.48 -9.58 -7.86
N LEU A 402 -16.73 -10.45 -8.82
CA LEU A 402 -15.89 -10.65 -10.01
C LEU A 402 -16.64 -10.12 -11.23
N ALA A 403 -16.32 -8.90 -11.66
CA ALA A 403 -17.06 -8.25 -12.73
C ALA A 403 -16.20 -7.79 -13.91
N GLU A 404 -16.73 -7.89 -15.13
CA GLU A 404 -16.12 -7.30 -16.34
C GLU A 404 -14.68 -7.76 -16.62
N ASN A 405 -14.25 -8.88 -16.05
CA ASN A 405 -12.94 -9.43 -16.33
C ASN A 405 -12.92 -10.06 -17.73
N MET A 406 -11.75 -10.09 -18.35
CA MET A 406 -11.57 -10.57 -19.72
C MET A 406 -10.51 -11.66 -19.79
N GLY A 407 -10.75 -12.70 -20.59
CA GLY A 407 -9.77 -13.76 -20.84
C GLY A 407 -10.11 -14.60 -22.07
N ALA A 408 -9.25 -15.56 -22.42
CA ALA A 408 -9.64 -16.57 -23.39
C ALA A 408 -10.59 -17.59 -22.75
N CYS A 409 -10.31 -17.98 -21.51
CA CYS A 409 -11.06 -19.01 -20.80
C CYS A 409 -11.30 -18.62 -19.34
N GLY A 410 -12.52 -18.79 -18.82
CA GLY A 410 -12.86 -18.56 -17.41
C GLY A 410 -12.55 -17.13 -17.01
N ALA A 411 -13.16 -16.15 -17.68
CA ALA A 411 -12.77 -14.75 -17.50
C ALA A 411 -12.98 -14.29 -16.05
N GLY A 412 -14.04 -14.74 -15.36
CA GLY A 412 -14.15 -14.63 -13.90
C GLY A 412 -13.13 -15.53 -13.19
N ILE A 413 -13.33 -16.85 -13.24
CA ILE A 413 -12.48 -17.85 -12.61
C ILE A 413 -12.13 -18.96 -13.61
N ALA A 414 -10.84 -19.28 -13.72
CA ALA A 414 -10.39 -20.46 -14.46
C ALA A 414 -9.65 -21.44 -13.53
N THR A 415 -9.90 -22.73 -13.71
CA THR A 415 -9.23 -23.80 -12.97
C THR A 415 -8.50 -24.73 -13.92
N TRP A 416 -7.32 -25.17 -13.51
CA TRP A 416 -6.47 -26.07 -14.28
C TRP A 416 -5.81 -27.13 -13.39
N GLY A 417 -5.58 -28.31 -13.96
CA GLY A 417 -4.86 -29.37 -13.27
C GLY A 417 -5.72 -29.97 -12.16
N THR A 418 -5.12 -30.34 -11.05
CA THR A 418 -5.83 -30.95 -9.91
C THR A 418 -6.54 -29.91 -9.02
N SER A 419 -6.88 -28.75 -9.57
CA SER A 419 -7.52 -27.67 -8.82
C SER A 419 -8.93 -28.06 -8.39
N SER A 420 -9.30 -27.69 -7.17
CA SER A 420 -10.62 -27.93 -6.59
C SER A 420 -11.15 -26.77 -5.74
N PRO A 421 -11.31 -25.55 -6.28
CA PRO A 421 -11.77 -24.41 -5.50
C PRO A 421 -13.20 -24.57 -4.97
N ILE A 422 -13.45 -23.92 -3.84
CA ILE A 422 -14.79 -23.73 -3.27
C ILE A 422 -15.20 -22.29 -3.54
N VAL A 423 -16.22 -22.10 -4.36
CA VAL A 423 -16.80 -20.80 -4.73
C VAL A 423 -18.12 -20.66 -4.00
N ARG A 424 -18.17 -19.80 -2.97
CA ARG A 424 -19.37 -19.63 -2.14
C ARG A 424 -19.77 -18.17 -1.97
N SER A 425 -21.05 -17.84 -2.12
CA SER A 425 -21.52 -16.46 -1.90
C SER A 425 -20.74 -15.45 -2.73
N ASN A 426 -20.53 -15.69 -4.03
CA ASN A 426 -19.90 -14.71 -4.92
C ASN A 426 -20.90 -14.18 -5.95
N THR A 427 -20.67 -12.97 -6.43
CA THR A 427 -21.33 -12.44 -7.62
C THR A 427 -20.29 -12.38 -8.74
N ILE A 428 -20.44 -13.25 -9.73
CA ILE A 428 -19.61 -13.32 -10.94
C ILE A 428 -20.50 -12.82 -12.08
N ILE A 429 -20.13 -11.69 -12.68
CA ILE A 429 -21.03 -10.96 -13.57
C ILE A 429 -20.32 -10.25 -14.72
N ALA A 430 -20.93 -10.28 -15.91
CA ALA A 430 -20.48 -9.49 -17.06
C ALA A 430 -19.01 -9.71 -17.48
N ASN A 431 -18.41 -10.85 -17.13
CA ASN A 431 -17.08 -11.23 -17.59
C ASN A 431 -17.15 -11.75 -19.04
N ALA A 432 -16.08 -11.58 -19.80
CA ALA A 432 -16.05 -11.87 -21.22
C ALA A 432 -14.91 -12.84 -21.57
N ALA A 433 -15.26 -14.00 -22.13
CA ALA A 433 -14.33 -15.04 -22.55
C ALA A 433 -14.59 -15.56 -23.97
N ILE A 434 -13.70 -16.41 -24.48
CA ILE A 434 -14.01 -17.29 -25.62
C ILE A 434 -14.78 -18.52 -25.09
N LEU A 435 -14.38 -19.07 -23.94
CA LEU A 435 -14.96 -20.25 -23.30
C LEU A 435 -15.17 -19.99 -21.79
N GLY A 436 -16.40 -20.12 -21.27
CA GLY A 436 -16.63 -19.89 -19.83
C GLY A 436 -16.41 -18.43 -19.44
N GLY A 437 -17.39 -17.57 -19.64
CA GLY A 437 -17.30 -16.16 -19.22
C GLY A 437 -17.13 -16.06 -17.71
N ALA A 438 -18.04 -16.69 -16.94
CA ALA A 438 -17.94 -16.72 -15.49
C ALA A 438 -16.84 -17.69 -15.03
N ILE A 439 -16.99 -18.99 -15.34
CA ILE A 439 -16.11 -20.05 -14.85
C ILE A 439 -15.72 -21.02 -15.97
N SER A 440 -14.45 -21.44 -15.99
CA SER A 440 -14.00 -22.56 -16.83
C SER A 440 -13.13 -23.57 -16.08
N CYS A 441 -13.34 -24.87 -16.30
CA CYS A 441 -12.57 -25.95 -15.69
C CYS A 441 -11.83 -26.82 -16.71
N TRP A 442 -10.52 -26.97 -16.55
CA TRP A 442 -9.62 -27.63 -17.50
C TRP A 442 -8.73 -28.70 -16.86
N SER A 443 -8.33 -29.68 -17.69
CA SER A 443 -7.31 -30.71 -17.44
C SER A 443 -7.32 -31.34 -16.05
N PRO A 444 -8.02 -32.46 -15.90
CA PRO A 444 -9.26 -32.54 -15.12
C PRO A 444 -9.19 -31.76 -13.78
N SER A 445 -9.95 -30.67 -13.68
CA SER A 445 -10.21 -29.97 -12.43
C SER A 445 -11.67 -30.15 -11.99
N SER A 446 -11.91 -29.93 -10.70
CA SER A 446 -13.26 -29.86 -10.12
C SER A 446 -13.51 -28.49 -9.52
N ALA A 447 -14.76 -28.06 -9.40
CA ALA A 447 -15.10 -26.90 -8.58
C ALA A 447 -16.44 -27.14 -7.87
N SER A 448 -16.63 -26.52 -6.71
CA SER A 448 -17.90 -26.52 -6.00
C SER A 448 -18.42 -25.10 -5.91
N ILE A 449 -19.65 -24.88 -6.34
CA ILE A 449 -20.33 -23.58 -6.32
C ILE A 449 -21.55 -23.69 -5.40
N VAL A 450 -21.67 -22.76 -4.47
CA VAL A 450 -22.83 -22.65 -3.58
C VAL A 450 -23.19 -21.18 -3.31
N ASN A 451 -24.46 -20.86 -3.12
CA ASN A 451 -24.94 -19.51 -2.78
C ASN A 451 -24.43 -18.41 -3.71
N SER A 452 -24.12 -18.70 -4.97
CA SER A 452 -23.46 -17.73 -5.86
C SER A 452 -24.39 -17.27 -6.97
N ILE A 453 -24.11 -16.09 -7.52
CA ILE A 453 -24.77 -15.55 -8.72
C ILE A 453 -23.74 -15.57 -9.85
N LEU A 454 -24.10 -16.22 -10.97
CA LEU A 454 -23.39 -16.20 -12.25
C LEU A 454 -24.35 -15.62 -13.30
N TRP A 455 -24.09 -14.39 -13.75
CA TRP A 455 -25.07 -13.65 -14.51
C TRP A 455 -24.48 -12.69 -15.53
N ALA A 456 -25.09 -12.63 -16.72
CA ALA A 456 -24.69 -11.72 -17.80
C ALA A 456 -23.25 -11.91 -18.27
N ASP A 457 -22.62 -13.03 -17.93
CA ASP A 457 -21.31 -13.39 -18.47
C ASP A 457 -21.44 -13.77 -19.94
N SER A 458 -20.38 -13.53 -20.72
CA SER A 458 -20.39 -13.73 -22.17
C SER A 458 -19.25 -14.63 -22.60
N ALA A 459 -19.58 -15.65 -23.40
CA ALA A 459 -18.58 -16.46 -24.09
C ALA A 459 -19.12 -17.04 -25.39
N GLY A 460 -18.21 -17.38 -26.31
CA GLY A 460 -18.57 -18.10 -27.54
C GLY A 460 -19.13 -19.49 -27.26
N THR A 461 -18.74 -20.13 -26.16
CA THR A 461 -19.32 -21.38 -25.66
C THR A 461 -19.35 -21.38 -24.14
N GLY A 462 -20.49 -21.77 -23.57
CA GLY A 462 -20.71 -21.79 -22.11
C GLY A 462 -20.52 -20.41 -21.48
N PRO A 463 -21.43 -19.44 -21.72
CA PRO A 463 -21.28 -18.07 -21.20
C PRO A 463 -21.05 -18.03 -19.69
N GLU A 464 -21.81 -18.80 -18.91
CA GLU A 464 -21.60 -18.89 -17.47
C GLU A 464 -20.52 -19.93 -17.12
N ILE A 465 -20.71 -21.18 -17.55
CA ILE A 465 -19.83 -22.29 -17.16
C ILE A 465 -19.38 -23.06 -18.40
N TYR A 466 -18.07 -23.31 -18.49
CA TYR A 466 -17.46 -24.23 -19.46
C TYR A 466 -16.65 -25.34 -18.78
N LEU A 467 -16.84 -26.58 -19.24
CA LEU A 467 -16.10 -27.75 -18.74
C LEU A 467 -15.37 -28.44 -19.89
N GLU A 468 -14.06 -28.61 -19.76
CA GLU A 468 -13.31 -29.53 -20.63
C GLU A 468 -13.67 -30.99 -20.31
N ALA A 469 -13.49 -31.88 -21.29
CA ALA A 469 -13.66 -33.31 -21.11
C ALA A 469 -12.79 -33.83 -19.95
N GLY A 470 -13.45 -34.37 -18.92
CA GLY A 470 -12.79 -34.91 -17.72
C GLY A 470 -12.83 -33.98 -16.52
N SER A 471 -13.16 -32.71 -16.70
CA SER A 471 -13.43 -31.76 -15.62
C SER A 471 -14.87 -31.91 -15.09
N SER A 472 -15.12 -31.41 -13.89
CA SER A 472 -16.45 -31.45 -13.26
C SER A 472 -16.75 -30.20 -12.46
N ILE A 473 -18.03 -29.93 -12.23
CA ILE A 473 -18.46 -28.86 -11.34
C ILE A 473 -19.74 -29.29 -10.63
N ASP A 474 -19.80 -29.04 -9.33
CA ASP A 474 -20.99 -29.26 -8.52
C ASP A 474 -21.55 -27.89 -8.12
N VAL A 475 -22.84 -27.68 -8.37
CA VAL A 475 -23.50 -26.39 -8.18
C VAL A 475 -24.79 -26.61 -7.41
N SER A 476 -24.96 -25.89 -6.32
CA SER A 476 -26.19 -25.93 -5.52
C SER A 476 -26.54 -24.55 -5.01
N TYR A 477 -27.84 -24.30 -4.75
CA TYR A 477 -28.35 -23.08 -4.15
C TYR A 477 -27.76 -21.81 -4.77
N SER A 478 -27.67 -21.77 -6.10
CA SER A 478 -27.03 -20.67 -6.84
C SER A 478 -27.95 -20.20 -7.98
N ASP A 479 -27.80 -18.96 -8.40
CA ASP A 479 -28.53 -18.37 -9.53
C ASP A 479 -27.60 -18.30 -10.75
N ILE A 480 -27.97 -18.99 -11.83
CA ILE A 480 -27.13 -19.14 -13.02
C ILE A 480 -27.95 -18.82 -14.25
N GLN A 481 -27.50 -17.85 -15.04
CA GLN A 481 -28.15 -17.51 -16.31
C GLN A 481 -28.11 -18.69 -17.29
N GLY A 482 -29.27 -19.04 -17.86
CA GLY A 482 -29.42 -20.22 -18.73
C GLY A 482 -29.55 -21.55 -17.96
N GLY A 483 -29.53 -21.50 -16.63
CA GLY A 483 -29.77 -22.62 -15.73
C GLY A 483 -28.60 -23.59 -15.59
N TRP A 484 -28.51 -24.24 -14.42
CA TRP A 484 -27.57 -25.33 -14.18
C TRP A 484 -28.17 -26.41 -13.27
N PRO A 485 -27.99 -27.72 -13.58
CA PRO A 485 -28.53 -28.78 -12.74
C PRO A 485 -27.91 -28.76 -11.34
N GLY A 486 -28.74 -28.91 -10.32
CA GLY A 486 -28.31 -28.92 -8.92
C GLY A 486 -29.47 -28.66 -7.97
N GLU A 487 -29.30 -29.02 -6.70
CA GLU A 487 -30.31 -28.75 -5.68
C GLU A 487 -30.39 -27.25 -5.39
N GLY A 488 -31.61 -26.70 -5.35
CA GLY A 488 -31.83 -25.31 -4.96
C GLY A 488 -31.35 -24.25 -5.97
N ASN A 489 -30.82 -24.64 -7.13
CA ASN A 489 -30.43 -23.67 -8.16
C ASN A 489 -31.66 -22.99 -8.76
N VAL A 490 -31.50 -21.71 -9.10
CA VAL A 490 -32.51 -20.88 -9.75
C VAL A 490 -31.96 -20.30 -11.06
N GLU A 491 -32.88 -19.86 -11.91
CA GLU A 491 -32.61 -19.14 -13.15
C GLU A 491 -33.60 -17.98 -13.23
N ALA A 492 -33.25 -16.84 -12.66
CA ALA A 492 -34.09 -15.66 -12.66
C ALA A 492 -33.22 -14.40 -12.61
N ASP A 493 -33.75 -13.26 -13.06
CA ASP A 493 -33.01 -11.99 -12.95
C ASP A 493 -32.69 -11.71 -11.46
N PRO A 494 -31.41 -11.53 -11.06
CA PRO A 494 -31.06 -11.26 -9.67
C PRO A 494 -31.61 -9.95 -9.13
N ILE A 495 -32.07 -9.02 -9.99
CA ILE A 495 -32.61 -7.71 -9.61
C ILE A 495 -31.65 -6.94 -8.71
N PHE A 496 -30.50 -6.56 -9.26
CA PHE A 496 -29.54 -5.71 -8.55
C PHE A 496 -30.06 -4.28 -8.37
N VAL A 497 -29.53 -3.59 -7.35
CA VAL A 497 -29.81 -2.17 -7.10
C VAL A 497 -29.49 -1.34 -8.33
N LEU A 498 -28.29 -1.49 -8.89
CA LEU A 498 -27.86 -0.71 -10.06
C LEU A 498 -26.63 -1.32 -10.76
N ALA A 499 -26.84 -2.42 -11.48
CA ALA A 499 -25.77 -3.20 -12.10
C ALA A 499 -24.91 -2.39 -13.09
N GLU A 500 -25.49 -1.43 -13.82
CA GLU A 500 -24.79 -0.57 -14.78
C GLU A 500 -23.81 0.41 -14.12
N ARG A 501 -23.95 0.66 -12.81
CA ARG A 501 -22.99 1.39 -11.98
C ARG A 501 -22.18 0.45 -11.08
N GLN A 502 -22.21 -0.84 -11.38
CA GLN A 502 -21.49 -1.90 -10.67
C GLN A 502 -21.86 -2.02 -9.18
N ASP A 503 -23.11 -1.67 -8.85
CA ASP A 503 -23.74 -1.89 -7.55
C ASP A 503 -24.60 -3.16 -7.62
N TYR A 504 -23.97 -4.26 -7.17
CA TYR A 504 -24.53 -5.60 -7.23
C TYR A 504 -25.18 -6.04 -5.92
N ARG A 505 -25.54 -5.09 -5.05
CA ARG A 505 -26.45 -5.37 -3.93
C ARG A 505 -27.82 -5.77 -4.47
N LEU A 506 -28.54 -6.61 -3.74
CA LEU A 506 -29.87 -7.09 -4.14
C LEU A 506 -30.94 -6.03 -3.89
N LEU A 507 -31.93 -5.94 -4.78
CA LEU A 507 -33.11 -5.12 -4.58
C LEU A 507 -34.26 -5.97 -4.02
N TRP A 508 -35.14 -5.36 -3.21
CA TRP A 508 -36.32 -6.06 -2.69
C TRP A 508 -37.20 -6.62 -3.83
N GLY A 509 -37.51 -7.90 -3.75
CA GLY A 509 -38.19 -8.67 -4.79
C GLY A 509 -37.24 -9.53 -5.63
N SER A 510 -35.93 -9.45 -5.41
CA SER A 510 -34.95 -10.35 -5.98
C SER A 510 -35.26 -11.82 -5.64
N PRO A 511 -35.13 -12.74 -6.61
CA PRO A 511 -35.27 -14.18 -6.38
C PRO A 511 -34.09 -14.78 -5.58
N CYS A 512 -33.00 -14.02 -5.41
CA CYS A 512 -31.79 -14.45 -4.70
C CYS A 512 -31.91 -14.26 -3.17
N ILE A 513 -32.88 -13.46 -2.71
CA ILE A 513 -33.11 -13.19 -1.30
C ILE A 513 -33.73 -14.42 -0.62
N ASP A 514 -33.22 -14.81 0.55
CA ASP A 514 -33.60 -15.97 1.36
C ASP A 514 -33.55 -17.32 0.58
N ALA A 515 -32.74 -17.39 -0.48
CA ALA A 515 -32.78 -18.47 -1.47
C ALA A 515 -31.57 -19.42 -1.43
N GLY A 516 -30.47 -19.04 -0.77
CA GLY A 516 -29.24 -19.82 -0.62
C GLY A 516 -29.39 -21.08 0.25
N HIS A 517 -28.31 -21.73 0.64
CA HIS A 517 -28.34 -23.02 1.32
C HIS A 517 -29.13 -22.94 2.66
N PRO A 518 -30.06 -23.86 2.96
CA PRO A 518 -30.97 -23.77 4.11
C PRO A 518 -30.28 -23.85 5.48
N ASP A 519 -29.09 -24.44 5.54
CA ASP A 519 -28.26 -24.50 6.76
C ASP A 519 -27.31 -23.30 6.94
N SER A 520 -27.38 -22.30 6.07
CA SER A 520 -26.60 -21.06 6.14
C SER A 520 -27.52 -19.88 6.44
N LEU A 521 -27.06 -18.97 7.29
CA LEU A 521 -27.79 -17.75 7.65
C LEU A 521 -26.94 -16.52 7.37
N ASP A 522 -27.61 -15.44 7.01
CA ASP A 522 -27.01 -14.10 6.88
C ASP A 522 -26.91 -13.40 8.24
N PRO A 523 -26.17 -12.27 8.33
CA PRO A 523 -25.98 -11.56 9.60
C PRO A 523 -27.26 -11.09 10.31
N ASP A 524 -28.36 -10.88 9.57
CA ASP A 524 -29.69 -10.54 10.09
C ASP A 524 -30.48 -11.78 10.60
N GLY A 525 -29.89 -12.97 10.46
CA GLY A 525 -30.46 -14.24 10.92
C GLY A 525 -31.48 -14.86 9.98
N THR A 526 -31.71 -14.31 8.79
CA THR A 526 -32.53 -14.95 7.76
C THR A 526 -31.71 -15.98 6.97
N ARG A 527 -32.36 -16.72 6.07
CA ARG A 527 -31.67 -17.78 5.29
C ARG A 527 -30.71 -17.08 4.35
N SER A 528 -29.51 -17.63 4.16
CA SER A 528 -28.53 -16.93 3.33
C SER A 528 -29.04 -16.61 1.94
N ASP A 529 -28.73 -15.41 1.49
CA ASP A 529 -28.93 -14.94 0.13
C ASP A 529 -27.92 -15.58 -0.82
N MET A 530 -28.26 -15.59 -2.11
CA MET A 530 -27.30 -15.89 -3.16
C MET A 530 -26.55 -14.60 -3.56
N GLY A 531 -25.25 -14.72 -3.79
CA GLY A 531 -24.39 -13.61 -4.23
C GLY A 531 -23.39 -13.15 -3.18
N ALA A 532 -22.64 -12.10 -3.52
CA ALA A 532 -21.62 -11.50 -2.65
C ALA A 532 -22.19 -10.64 -1.52
N PHE A 533 -23.41 -10.13 -1.70
CA PHE A 533 -24.07 -9.22 -0.77
C PHE A 533 -25.39 -9.83 -0.33
N PHE A 534 -25.64 -9.84 0.97
CA PHE A 534 -26.95 -10.13 1.50
C PHE A 534 -27.81 -8.85 1.56
N PHE A 535 -29.12 -9.02 1.53
CA PHE A 535 -30.12 -8.01 1.73
C PHE A 535 -30.48 -7.96 3.20
N ASN A 536 -30.15 -6.89 3.91
CA ASN A 536 -30.48 -6.77 5.33
C ASN A 536 -31.99 -6.62 5.56
N GLN A 537 -32.59 -7.56 6.30
CA GLN A 537 -34.01 -7.61 6.63
C GLN A 537 -34.37 -7.12 8.04
N ASP A 538 -33.42 -6.59 8.82
CA ASP A 538 -33.60 -6.14 10.20
C ASP A 538 -34.71 -5.08 10.37
N ASP A 539 -34.78 -4.10 9.46
CA ASP A 539 -35.80 -3.03 9.47
C ASP A 539 -36.57 -2.97 8.15
N HIS A 540 -37.86 -2.64 8.22
CA HIS A 540 -38.78 -2.58 7.08
C HIS A 540 -38.43 -1.52 6.05
N MET A 541 -37.60 -0.54 6.41
CA MET A 541 -37.02 0.44 5.49
C MET A 541 -35.57 0.06 5.18
N THR A 542 -35.22 0.02 3.90
CA THR A 542 -33.85 -0.24 3.44
C THR A 542 -33.37 0.89 2.54
N PHE A 543 -32.08 1.21 2.62
CA PHE A 543 -31.49 2.36 1.98
C PHE A 543 -30.12 2.07 1.35
N TYR A 544 -29.95 2.45 0.08
CA TYR A 544 -28.68 2.34 -0.62
C TYR A 544 -28.30 3.63 -1.33
N LEU A 545 -27.00 3.92 -1.33
CA LEU A 545 -26.35 4.98 -2.08
C LEU A 545 -25.45 4.38 -3.16
N THR A 546 -25.61 4.85 -4.39
CA THR A 546 -24.73 4.48 -5.51
C THR A 546 -24.17 5.74 -6.16
N PRO A 547 -22.87 6.02 -6.04
CA PRO A 547 -22.26 7.15 -6.74
C PRO A 547 -22.14 6.87 -8.25
N ASP A 548 -22.20 7.93 -9.06
CA ASP A 548 -21.87 7.86 -10.49
C ASP A 548 -20.37 7.57 -10.71
N VAL A 549 -19.53 8.21 -9.89
CA VAL A 549 -18.07 8.13 -9.93
C VAL A 549 -17.52 8.23 -8.51
N ILE A 550 -16.32 7.67 -8.31
CA ILE A 550 -15.59 7.75 -7.03
C ILE A 550 -14.45 8.77 -7.06
N GLU A 551 -14.28 9.48 -8.18
CA GLU A 551 -13.32 10.58 -8.32
C GLU A 551 -14.02 11.79 -8.94
N VAL A 552 -13.84 12.96 -8.33
CA VAL A 552 -14.43 14.24 -8.76
C VAL A 552 -13.43 15.37 -8.57
N THR A 553 -13.64 16.50 -9.26
CA THR A 553 -12.77 17.68 -9.17
C THR A 553 -13.43 18.80 -8.37
N PRO A 554 -12.65 19.71 -7.73
CA PRO A 554 -13.22 20.91 -7.13
C PRO A 554 -14.03 21.73 -8.12
N GLY A 555 -15.27 22.07 -7.79
CA GLY A 555 -16.20 22.73 -8.70
C GLY A 555 -16.95 21.79 -9.66
N GLY A 556 -16.68 20.48 -9.60
CA GLY A 556 -17.42 19.44 -10.32
C GLY A 556 -18.74 19.06 -9.65
N GLU A 557 -19.36 17.98 -10.14
CA GLU A 557 -20.61 17.44 -9.63
C GLU A 557 -20.41 15.98 -9.19
N LEU A 558 -20.91 15.66 -7.99
CA LEU A 558 -21.02 14.30 -7.48
C LEU A 558 -22.47 13.84 -7.63
N GLY A 559 -22.73 13.08 -8.69
CA GLY A 559 -24.02 12.43 -8.90
C GLY A 559 -24.16 11.19 -8.01
N VAL A 560 -25.29 11.09 -7.30
CA VAL A 560 -25.59 10.00 -6.37
C VAL A 560 -27.02 9.50 -6.60
N THR A 561 -27.17 8.19 -6.78
CA THR A 561 -28.47 7.53 -6.82
C THR A 561 -28.84 7.02 -5.43
N TYR A 562 -29.97 7.49 -4.92
CA TYR A 562 -30.59 7.06 -3.67
C TYR A 562 -31.63 6.00 -3.99
N THR A 563 -31.47 4.79 -3.46
CA THR A 563 -32.47 3.72 -3.55
C THR A 563 -33.10 3.54 -2.18
N LEU A 564 -34.41 3.78 -2.08
CA LEU A 564 -35.18 3.56 -0.85
C LEU A 564 -36.24 2.50 -1.06
N ILE A 565 -36.42 1.65 -0.06
CA ILE A 565 -37.34 0.52 -0.08
C ILE A 565 -38.20 0.58 1.18
N ASN A 566 -39.51 0.61 1.03
CA ASN A 566 -40.47 0.40 2.10
C ASN A 566 -41.11 -0.98 1.93
N ARG A 567 -40.78 -1.92 2.81
CA ARG A 567 -41.33 -3.29 2.85
C ARG A 567 -42.55 -3.39 3.79
N TRP A 568 -42.97 -2.29 4.40
CA TRP A 568 -44.18 -2.25 5.21
C TRP A 568 -45.40 -2.05 4.31
N ALA A 569 -46.45 -2.79 4.62
CA ALA A 569 -47.79 -2.62 4.09
C ALA A 569 -48.46 -1.26 4.39
N GLN A 570 -47.76 -0.27 4.96
CA GLN A 570 -48.26 1.09 5.20
C GLN A 570 -47.27 2.13 4.68
N PRO A 571 -47.75 3.32 4.24
CA PRO A 571 -46.85 4.42 3.93
C PRO A 571 -46.04 4.84 5.15
N GLU A 572 -44.74 5.00 5.00
CA GLU A 572 -43.82 5.29 6.10
C GLU A 572 -43.22 6.70 5.96
N PRO A 573 -43.46 7.61 6.93
CA PRO A 573 -42.80 8.91 6.98
C PRO A 573 -41.41 8.80 7.61
N PHE A 574 -40.41 9.42 6.99
CA PHE A 574 -39.03 9.37 7.44
C PHE A 574 -38.29 10.68 7.14
N TRP A 575 -37.21 10.91 7.86
CA TRP A 575 -36.25 11.99 7.62
C TRP A 575 -35.05 11.44 6.86
N VAL A 576 -34.48 12.23 5.95
CA VAL A 576 -33.20 11.95 5.30
C VAL A 576 -32.22 13.04 5.64
N HIS A 577 -31.02 12.67 6.03
CA HIS A 577 -29.90 13.59 6.20
C HIS A 577 -28.65 13.00 5.56
N SER A 578 -28.02 13.76 4.67
CA SER A 578 -26.76 13.38 4.02
C SER A 578 -25.66 14.35 4.40
N GLU A 579 -24.49 13.79 4.69
CA GLU A 579 -23.30 14.50 5.13
C GLU A 579 -22.07 13.99 4.37
N ALA A 580 -21.09 14.85 4.18
CA ALA A 580 -19.76 14.49 3.70
C ALA A 580 -18.76 14.73 4.82
N THR A 581 -18.02 13.69 5.21
CA THR A 581 -16.85 13.81 6.08
C THR A 581 -15.65 14.18 5.23
N LEU A 582 -15.03 15.32 5.55
CA LEU A 582 -13.83 15.85 4.91
C LEU A 582 -12.58 15.02 5.28
N PRO A 583 -11.48 15.17 4.53
CA PRO A 583 -10.18 14.60 4.92
C PRO A 583 -9.70 15.03 6.31
N SER A 584 -10.14 16.20 6.81
CA SER A 584 -9.85 16.67 8.17
C SER A 584 -10.61 15.93 9.28
N GLY A 585 -11.63 15.15 8.91
CA GLY A 585 -12.59 14.53 9.83
C GLY A 585 -13.80 15.40 10.16
N ASP A 586 -13.83 16.66 9.71
CA ASP A 586 -15.00 17.53 9.87
C ASP A 586 -16.16 17.04 8.98
N THR A 587 -17.40 17.21 9.43
CA THR A 587 -18.58 16.87 8.62
C THR A 587 -19.24 18.13 8.04
N LEU A 588 -19.70 18.01 6.80
CA LEU A 588 -20.49 19.02 6.10
C LEU A 588 -21.84 18.42 5.74
N SER A 589 -22.93 19.10 6.14
CA SER A 589 -24.26 18.72 5.66
C SER A 589 -24.38 19.02 4.16
N VAL A 590 -24.73 17.98 3.40
CA VAL A 590 -24.95 18.05 1.95
C VAL A 590 -26.44 18.19 1.64
N MET A 591 -27.29 17.43 2.34
CA MET A 591 -28.73 17.43 2.12
C MET A 591 -29.49 17.22 3.44
N GLY A 592 -30.65 17.85 3.57
CA GLY A 592 -31.53 17.71 4.72
C GLY A 592 -30.98 18.31 6.02
N PRO A 593 -31.59 17.99 7.18
CA PRO A 593 -32.64 17.00 7.35
C PRO A 593 -33.96 17.44 6.71
N ASP A 594 -34.47 16.62 5.78
CA ASP A 594 -35.76 16.84 5.11
C ASP A 594 -36.69 15.63 5.35
N GLN A 595 -38.00 15.89 5.41
CA GLN A 595 -39.01 14.85 5.67
C GLN A 595 -39.69 14.39 4.38
N TYR A 596 -39.78 13.07 4.22
CA TYR A 596 -40.42 12.40 3.10
C TYR A 596 -41.42 11.35 3.59
N THR A 597 -42.19 10.77 2.67
CA THR A 597 -43.06 9.62 2.95
C THR A 597 -42.97 8.67 1.78
N LEU A 598 -42.58 7.42 2.05
CA LEU A 598 -42.51 6.38 1.04
C LEU A 598 -43.82 5.59 1.07
N PRO A 599 -44.52 5.36 -0.06
CA PRO A 599 -45.72 4.54 -0.10
C PRO A 599 -45.48 3.11 0.43
N ALA A 600 -46.56 2.43 0.79
CA ALA A 600 -46.51 1.02 1.20
C ALA A 600 -45.96 0.13 0.08
N ASP A 601 -45.16 -0.88 0.46
CA ASP A 601 -44.61 -1.90 -0.44
C ASP A 601 -43.98 -1.30 -1.72
N PHE A 602 -43.17 -0.25 -1.55
CA PHE A 602 -42.70 0.59 -2.64
C PHE A 602 -41.18 0.77 -2.61
N THR A 603 -40.58 0.65 -3.80
CA THR A 603 -39.17 0.95 -4.05
C THR A 603 -39.08 2.18 -4.95
N VAL A 604 -38.21 3.12 -4.60
CA VAL A 604 -37.91 4.31 -5.41
C VAL A 604 -36.41 4.47 -5.59
N GLN A 605 -36.01 4.87 -6.79
CA GLN A 605 -34.65 5.30 -7.08
C GLN A 605 -34.69 6.77 -7.52
N GLN A 606 -33.89 7.61 -6.88
CA GLN A 606 -33.79 9.02 -7.17
C GLN A 606 -32.33 9.40 -7.34
N HIS A 607 -31.96 9.85 -8.54
CA HIS A 607 -30.64 10.41 -8.82
C HIS A 607 -30.63 11.91 -8.48
N LEU A 608 -29.58 12.35 -7.80
CA LEU A 608 -29.34 13.72 -7.37
C LEU A 608 -27.89 14.11 -7.63
N ASP A 609 -27.69 15.30 -8.19
CA ASP A 609 -26.37 15.89 -8.39
C ASP A 609 -26.03 16.84 -7.25
N HIS A 610 -24.86 16.64 -6.63
CA HIS A 610 -24.34 17.48 -5.56
C HIS A 610 -23.13 18.27 -6.06
N SER A 611 -23.19 19.59 -6.06
CA SER A 611 -22.04 20.41 -6.47
C SER A 611 -20.90 20.32 -5.44
N VAL A 612 -19.71 19.95 -5.91
CA VAL A 612 -18.49 19.96 -5.10
C VAL A 612 -17.95 21.39 -5.04
N PRO A 613 -17.74 21.98 -3.84
CA PRO A 613 -17.25 23.35 -3.74
C PRO A 613 -15.91 23.55 -4.46
N VAL A 614 -15.72 24.71 -5.10
CA VAL A 614 -14.45 25.05 -5.81
C VAL A 614 -13.25 25.07 -4.85
N GLY A 615 -13.48 25.35 -3.57
CA GLY A 615 -12.46 25.32 -2.51
C GLY A 615 -12.42 24.01 -1.73
N ALA A 616 -13.01 22.92 -2.23
CA ALA A 616 -12.98 21.62 -1.56
C ALA A 616 -11.52 21.14 -1.43
N PRO A 617 -11.04 20.82 -0.20
CA PRO A 617 -9.73 20.20 -0.02
C PRO A 617 -9.56 18.95 -0.89
N LEU A 618 -8.36 18.73 -1.43
CA LEU A 618 -8.06 17.46 -2.10
C LEU A 618 -7.98 16.34 -1.05
N GLY A 619 -8.31 15.12 -1.45
CA GLY A 619 -8.22 13.94 -0.59
C GLY A 619 -9.47 13.07 -0.61
N VAL A 620 -9.51 12.11 0.30
CA VAL A 620 -10.60 11.14 0.43
C VAL A 620 -11.69 11.71 1.33
N TYR A 621 -12.92 11.65 0.85
CA TYR A 621 -14.14 12.04 1.56
C TYR A 621 -14.99 10.81 1.79
N ARG A 622 -15.76 10.81 2.88
CA ARG A 622 -16.82 9.83 3.10
C ARG A 622 -18.17 10.50 2.95
N TYR A 623 -18.94 10.09 1.95
CA TYR A 623 -20.34 10.47 1.81
C TYR A 623 -21.21 9.50 2.62
N GLN A 624 -22.02 10.00 3.54
CA GLN A 624 -22.96 9.20 4.33
C GLN A 624 -24.35 9.79 4.23
N SER A 625 -25.37 8.93 4.17
CA SER A 625 -26.75 9.37 4.36
C SER A 625 -27.49 8.42 5.29
N ARG A 626 -28.39 8.98 6.09
CA ARG A 626 -29.15 8.27 7.12
C ARG A 626 -30.63 8.51 6.94
N ILE A 627 -31.43 7.48 7.20
CA ILE A 627 -32.89 7.57 7.20
C ILE A 627 -33.48 7.14 8.53
N GLY A 628 -34.54 7.81 8.98
CA GLY A 628 -35.17 7.47 10.26
C GLY A 628 -36.17 8.50 10.80
N VAL A 629 -36.48 8.41 12.09
CA VAL A 629 -37.35 9.35 12.80
C VAL A 629 -36.57 10.02 13.93
N ALA A 630 -36.43 11.34 13.83
CA ALA A 630 -35.80 12.14 14.87
C ALA A 630 -36.55 12.01 16.22
N PRO A 631 -35.85 12.01 17.37
CA PRO A 631 -34.42 12.26 17.50
C PRO A 631 -33.53 11.00 17.57
N SER A 632 -34.08 9.77 17.56
CA SER A 632 -33.30 8.58 17.94
C SER A 632 -33.59 7.30 17.18
N THR A 633 -34.57 7.27 16.29
CA THR A 633 -34.86 6.06 15.50
C THR A 633 -34.10 6.16 14.20
N LEU A 634 -33.04 5.36 14.04
CA LEU A 634 -32.40 5.11 12.77
C LEU A 634 -33.09 3.90 12.15
N TYR A 635 -33.58 4.04 10.92
CA TYR A 635 -34.09 2.90 10.14
C TYR A 635 -32.95 2.23 9.38
N ASP A 636 -32.17 3.01 8.65
CA ASP A 636 -31.02 2.51 7.89
C ASP A 636 -30.02 3.64 7.58
N GLU A 637 -28.79 3.28 7.25
CA GLU A 637 -27.76 4.21 6.77
C GLU A 637 -26.82 3.53 5.77
N ASP A 638 -26.33 4.31 4.82
CA ASP A 638 -25.33 3.84 3.86
C ASP A 638 -24.26 4.91 3.61
N SER A 639 -23.09 4.47 3.17
CA SER A 639 -21.97 5.37 2.89
C SER A 639 -21.02 4.81 1.84
N PHE A 640 -20.38 5.72 1.11
CA PHE A 640 -19.28 5.39 0.20
C PHE A 640 -18.16 6.43 0.32
N GLU A 641 -16.97 6.05 -0.10
CA GLU A 641 -15.83 6.96 -0.20
C GLU A 641 -15.67 7.46 -1.64
N PHE A 642 -15.27 8.72 -1.77
CA PHE A 642 -14.88 9.31 -3.05
C PHE A 642 -13.68 10.24 -2.85
N LYS A 643 -12.88 10.45 -3.89
CA LYS A 643 -11.70 11.30 -3.85
C LYS A 643 -11.93 12.60 -4.61
N VAL A 644 -11.59 13.72 -3.99
CA VAL A 644 -11.47 15.00 -4.69
C VAL A 644 -10.03 15.13 -5.18
N VAL A 645 -9.86 15.18 -6.50
CA VAL A 645 -8.56 15.20 -7.20
C VAL A 645 -8.36 16.51 -7.96
N GLU A 646 -7.12 16.78 -8.38
CA GLU A 646 -6.83 17.98 -9.18
C GLU A 646 -7.61 17.97 -10.52
N PRO A 647 -8.02 19.13 -11.05
CA PRO A 647 -8.80 19.25 -12.29
C PRO A 647 -8.13 18.75 -13.58
#